data_AF-A0A522X2N5-F1
#
_entry.id   AF-A0A522X2N5-F1
#
_cell.length_a   1.000
_cell.length_b   1.000
_cell.length_c   1.000
_cell.angle_alpha   90.00
_cell.angle_beta   90.00
_cell.angle_gamma   90.00
#
_symmetry.space_group_name_H-M   'P 1'
#
loop_
_entity.id
_entity.type
_entity.pdbx_description
1 polymer ?
#
loop_
_entity_poly.entity_id
_entity_poly.type
_entity_poly.pdbx_seq_one_letter_code
_entity_poly.pdbx_strand_id
1 'polypeptide(L)'
;MKMLLLMRGNAGKEVAGLKKALREALGEGAHAYPGLADGDKFDADTETALRVWQAGVGLVADGIAGPRTLSALGISPPAKLAVSVDTATVSKLFPYTRTSSIAKNLPYVTAALAAFGLTDVGMICAALGTIRAETEGFVPIAELPSHFNTLPGQAAFSAYERKLGNKNPGDGARYRGRGYVQLTGRDNYTRFGEMLDIPLADNPDSACAPEVAACLLAAYLDANREKLAKALAGDDLKAARKVVNGGSHGLERFSDAFLKGQKAWAAAVPLAGAARKAAPVAARRATLNVARDPADLRDRPYTPPPRSLPEMFPADGDIKHFMGAYTGAGLVLDQGQEGACTGFGLACVINYLRWRSVGMPKKLEPVSPRMLYHFARRFDEYEGEDYDGSSCRGALKGWYHNGVCLESNWPYAAEADTLPVPGWDSDAAERTLGVYYRIDTQAITDLQAAILEVGAIYASGYTHQGWDTVETSAKPPASHAGLPVIAYDGKPSRSGGHAFALVGFNRDGFVIQNSWGDKWGAGGFAVIGYADWLAHAMDAWVAAMGVPGVVSGRLATGGKKRAGGASAAFHANWWDEETAYRHSIVLGNNGHVRRFDKLDGVTRTLQNQACVLPDTWFRQNAREKKRLVIYAHGGLNSEADAIGRARAMGRYFLGNGCYPLFLVWKSGLLESFGNMLKDKARPGAAGMAGGFADWLNDKVTDPVIEKTIGRPLARPLWSEMKENAELAAESGRGGDLLTEALRALAGSWGDRFELHLVGHSAGSIALGRLLGNLAQKGLSGSVKSVHLYAPACTVAFANRHYAPHAEIMRKLHLDILSDRREKDDNVATVYQKSLLYFVSNALEADLRMPILGLENVFNPRYCGWDGASSTAEAITNWRNAADISKLKERLTIHDEEKILTRRGNGADQREKTDSASHGGFDNNIGVVSKTLERITGAKLDLPVDDLVGF
;
A
#
# COMPACT_ATOMS: atom_id res chain seq x y z
N MET A 1 12.17 9.49 -41.66
CA MET A 1 12.69 9.37 -40.27
C MET A 1 11.84 8.31 -39.59
N LYS A 2 12.43 7.33 -38.89
CA LYS A 2 11.64 6.26 -38.24
C LYS A 2 10.87 6.90 -37.08
N MET A 3 9.53 6.88 -37.11
CA MET A 3 8.72 7.40 -36.00
C MET A 3 9.07 6.62 -34.73
N LEU A 4 9.52 7.35 -33.69
CA LEU A 4 10.03 6.76 -32.46
C LEU A 4 8.92 6.49 -31.44
N LEU A 5 7.88 7.32 -31.46
CA LEU A 5 6.66 7.20 -30.67
C LEU A 5 5.47 7.15 -31.63
N LEU A 6 4.60 6.15 -31.46
CA LEU A 6 3.34 6.04 -32.20
C LEU A 6 2.17 6.31 -31.26
N MET A 7 1.29 7.21 -31.67
CA MET A 7 0.10 7.63 -30.92
C MET A 7 -1.04 8.01 -31.87
N ARG A 8 -2.22 8.27 -31.30
CA ARG A 8 -3.41 8.66 -32.05
C ARG A 8 -3.12 9.86 -32.97
N GLY A 9 -3.49 9.72 -34.23
CA GLY A 9 -3.25 10.72 -35.28
C GLY A 9 -2.03 10.43 -36.15
N ASN A 10 -1.10 9.54 -35.73
CA ASN A 10 -0.05 9.07 -36.62
C ASN A 10 -0.61 8.14 -37.71
N ALA A 11 0.03 8.14 -38.87
CA ALA A 11 -0.27 7.19 -39.94
C ALA A 11 0.99 6.75 -40.68
N GLY A 12 0.99 5.53 -41.23
CA GLY A 12 2.08 5.00 -42.04
C GLY A 12 2.37 3.51 -41.82
N LYS A 13 3.48 3.06 -42.39
CA LYS A 13 3.88 1.63 -42.37
C LYS A 13 4.17 1.13 -40.96
N GLU A 14 4.69 2.00 -40.10
CA GLU A 14 4.99 1.71 -38.69
C GLU A 14 3.70 1.45 -37.90
N VAL A 15 2.64 2.23 -38.16
CA VAL A 15 1.32 2.04 -37.55
C VAL A 15 0.66 0.76 -38.06
N ALA A 16 0.75 0.47 -39.36
CA ALA A 16 0.27 -0.81 -39.91
C ALA A 16 0.98 -2.01 -39.26
N GLY A 17 2.30 -1.90 -39.03
CA GLY A 17 3.08 -2.89 -38.29
C GLY A 17 2.63 -3.05 -36.83
N LEU A 18 2.38 -1.94 -36.13
CA LEU A 18 1.85 -1.94 -34.76
C LEU A 18 0.49 -2.62 -34.68
N LYS A 19 -0.45 -2.26 -35.57
CA LYS A 19 -1.79 -2.86 -35.61
C LYS A 19 -1.73 -4.36 -35.88
N LYS A 20 -0.85 -4.80 -36.79
CA LYS A 20 -0.62 -6.23 -37.04
C LYS A 20 -0.13 -6.95 -35.77
N ALA A 21 0.90 -6.43 -35.12
CA ALA A 21 1.44 -7.02 -33.90
C ALA A 21 0.43 -7.02 -32.74
N LEU A 22 -0.38 -5.96 -32.61
CA LEU A 22 -1.45 -5.89 -31.62
C LEU A 22 -2.57 -6.92 -31.88
N ARG A 23 -2.96 -7.14 -33.14
CA ARG A 23 -3.91 -8.20 -33.49
C ARG A 23 -3.37 -9.58 -33.12
N GLU A 24 -2.11 -9.85 -33.45
CA GLU A 24 -1.45 -11.11 -33.09
C GLU A 24 -1.35 -11.28 -31.57
N ALA A 25 -1.02 -10.22 -30.84
CA ALA A 25 -0.89 -10.26 -29.39
C ALA A 25 -2.22 -10.34 -28.64
N LEU A 26 -3.31 -9.78 -29.18
CA LEU A 26 -4.65 -9.80 -28.57
C LEU A 26 -5.48 -11.04 -28.99
N GLY A 27 -5.10 -11.76 -30.04
CA GLY A 27 -5.82 -12.93 -30.53
C GLY A 27 -7.30 -12.65 -30.83
N GLU A 28 -8.20 -13.50 -30.33
CA GLU A 28 -9.66 -13.35 -30.45
C GLU A 28 -10.18 -12.02 -29.87
N GLY A 29 -9.48 -11.45 -28.88
CA GLY A 29 -9.83 -10.16 -28.27
C GLY A 29 -9.68 -8.97 -29.22
N ALA A 30 -8.98 -9.13 -30.35
CA ALA A 30 -8.83 -8.09 -31.35
C ALA A 30 -10.17 -7.73 -32.04
N HIS A 31 -11.14 -8.66 -32.09
CA HIS A 31 -12.44 -8.43 -32.71
C HIS A 31 -13.29 -7.35 -32.02
N ALA A 32 -13.00 -7.07 -30.74
CA ALA A 32 -13.64 -5.99 -29.98
C ALA A 32 -13.21 -4.58 -30.44
N TYR A 33 -12.18 -4.47 -31.28
CA TYR A 33 -11.62 -3.20 -31.76
C TYR A 33 -11.61 -3.19 -33.30
N PRO A 34 -12.73 -2.82 -33.96
CA PRO A 34 -12.82 -2.80 -35.41
C PRO A 34 -11.74 -1.93 -36.08
N GLY A 35 -11.31 -0.86 -35.41
CA GLY A 35 -10.19 -0.04 -35.87
C GLY A 35 -8.82 -0.74 -35.90
N LEU A 36 -8.65 -1.95 -35.35
CA LEU A 36 -7.44 -2.77 -35.57
C LEU A 36 -7.39 -3.45 -36.95
N ALA A 37 -8.46 -3.37 -37.75
CA ALA A 37 -8.49 -3.88 -39.12
C ALA A 37 -7.38 -3.29 -40.01
N ASP A 38 -7.12 -3.93 -41.15
CA ASP A 38 -6.03 -3.53 -42.06
C ASP A 38 -6.09 -2.05 -42.42
N GLY A 39 -4.95 -1.37 -42.33
CA GLY A 39 -4.83 0.06 -42.55
C GLY A 39 -3.59 0.62 -41.85
N ASP A 40 -3.34 1.90 -42.08
CA ASP A 40 -2.13 2.58 -41.66
C ASP A 40 -2.39 3.73 -40.68
N LYS A 41 -3.63 3.93 -40.22
CA LYS A 41 -4.00 5.01 -39.30
C LYS A 41 -4.12 4.54 -37.85
N PHE A 42 -3.58 5.34 -36.94
CA PHE A 42 -3.68 5.15 -35.49
C PHE A 42 -4.89 5.93 -34.99
N ASP A 43 -6.02 5.23 -34.89
CA ASP A 43 -7.31 5.77 -34.45
C ASP A 43 -7.59 5.50 -32.96
N ALA A 44 -8.76 5.93 -32.48
CA ALA A 44 -9.16 5.76 -31.07
C ALA A 44 -9.31 4.30 -30.66
N ASP A 45 -9.74 3.43 -31.58
CA ASP A 45 -9.87 1.99 -31.35
C ASP A 45 -8.48 1.35 -31.22
N THR A 46 -7.53 1.74 -32.06
CA THR A 46 -6.12 1.31 -31.97
C THR A 46 -5.48 1.76 -30.65
N GLU A 47 -5.76 2.99 -30.21
CA GLU A 47 -5.31 3.51 -28.91
C GLU A 47 -5.90 2.69 -27.75
N THR A 48 -7.20 2.40 -27.81
CA THR A 48 -7.89 1.64 -26.77
C THR A 48 -7.37 0.20 -26.70
N ALA A 49 -7.20 -0.44 -27.86
CA ALA A 49 -6.60 -1.77 -27.95
C ALA A 49 -5.18 -1.82 -27.38
N LEU A 50 -4.36 -0.81 -27.70
CA LEU A 50 -3.01 -0.71 -27.18
C LEU A 50 -3.00 -0.53 -25.65
N ARG A 51 -3.85 0.33 -25.09
CA ARG A 51 -3.99 0.51 -23.64
C ARG A 51 -4.38 -0.78 -22.93
N VAL A 52 -5.33 -1.53 -23.51
CA VAL A 52 -5.79 -2.81 -22.97
C VAL A 52 -4.67 -3.85 -22.99
N TRP A 53 -3.94 -3.94 -24.11
CA TRP A 53 -2.78 -4.82 -24.19
C TRP A 53 -1.67 -4.42 -23.19
N GLN A 54 -1.30 -3.13 -23.14
CA GLN A 54 -0.30 -2.58 -22.21
C GLN A 54 -0.66 -2.92 -20.75
N ALA A 55 -1.93 -2.71 -20.36
CA ALA A 55 -2.43 -3.08 -19.04
C ALA A 55 -2.29 -4.59 -18.77
N GLY A 56 -2.66 -5.42 -19.74
CA GLY A 56 -2.61 -6.88 -19.64
C GLY A 56 -1.19 -7.45 -19.45
N VAL A 57 -0.18 -6.77 -20.00
CA VAL A 57 1.24 -7.15 -19.87
C VAL A 57 1.99 -6.35 -18.81
N GLY A 58 1.32 -5.57 -17.96
CA GLY A 58 1.96 -4.84 -16.85
C GLY A 58 2.75 -3.59 -17.24
N LEU A 59 2.59 -3.08 -18.46
CA LEU A 59 3.08 -1.77 -18.88
C LEU A 59 2.11 -0.65 -18.44
N VAL A 60 2.56 0.60 -18.51
CA VAL A 60 1.66 1.73 -18.27
C VAL A 60 0.72 1.87 -19.46
N ALA A 61 -0.58 1.76 -19.22
CA ALA A 61 -1.62 1.85 -20.24
C ALA A 61 -1.87 3.30 -20.69
N ASP A 62 -0.85 3.93 -21.26
CA ASP A 62 -0.86 5.31 -21.73
C ASP A 62 -1.32 5.46 -23.19
N GLY A 63 -1.45 4.34 -23.93
CA GLY A 63 -1.88 4.35 -25.33
C GLY A 63 -0.81 4.88 -26.29
N ILE A 64 0.45 4.94 -25.84
CA ILE A 64 1.59 5.41 -26.63
C ILE A 64 2.54 4.23 -26.87
N ALA A 65 2.81 3.92 -28.12
CA ALA A 65 3.76 2.87 -28.49
C ALA A 65 5.14 3.46 -28.79
N GLY A 66 6.01 3.48 -27.78
CA GLY A 66 7.42 3.85 -27.92
C GLY A 66 8.38 2.66 -27.88
N PRO A 67 9.70 2.89 -27.79
CA PRO A 67 10.72 1.84 -27.86
C PRO A 67 10.48 0.64 -26.93
N ARG A 68 10.01 0.86 -25.69
CA ARG A 68 9.74 -0.21 -24.73
C ARG A 68 8.51 -1.03 -25.11
N THR A 69 7.45 -0.34 -25.52
CA THR A 69 6.21 -0.96 -26.00
C THR A 69 6.43 -1.74 -27.29
N LEU A 70 7.12 -1.15 -28.27
CA LEU A 70 7.45 -1.78 -29.56
C LEU A 70 8.37 -3.00 -29.38
N SER A 71 9.29 -2.96 -28.41
CA SER A 71 10.12 -4.11 -28.08
C SER A 71 9.32 -5.23 -27.42
N ALA A 72 8.39 -4.94 -26.50
CA ALA A 72 7.51 -5.97 -25.93
C ALA A 72 6.57 -6.60 -26.95
N LEU A 73 6.15 -5.86 -27.98
CA LEU A 73 5.36 -6.39 -29.10
C LEU A 73 6.21 -7.18 -30.11
N GLY A 74 7.53 -7.32 -29.90
CA GLY A 74 8.42 -8.00 -30.84
C GLY A 74 8.65 -7.24 -32.15
N ILE A 75 8.18 -6.00 -32.27
CA ILE A 75 8.34 -5.16 -33.47
C ILE A 75 9.77 -4.64 -33.58
N SER A 76 10.38 -4.30 -32.44
CA SER A 76 11.78 -3.85 -32.37
C SER A 76 12.63 -4.79 -31.53
N PRO A 77 13.91 -4.98 -31.88
CA PRO A 77 14.79 -5.83 -31.10
C PRO A 77 14.99 -5.27 -29.69
N PRO A 78 15.25 -6.13 -28.68
CA PRO A 78 15.52 -5.68 -27.32
C PRO A 78 16.74 -4.75 -27.27
N ALA A 79 16.70 -3.79 -26.34
CA ALA A 79 17.75 -2.80 -26.14
C ALA A 79 19.12 -3.47 -25.92
N LYS A 80 20.10 -3.16 -26.79
CA LYS A 80 21.49 -3.58 -26.60
C LYS A 80 22.30 -2.37 -26.12
N LEU A 81 22.69 -2.41 -24.85
CA LEU A 81 23.60 -1.44 -24.25
C LEU A 81 25.02 -2.05 -24.17
N ALA A 82 26.05 -1.21 -24.04
CA ALA A 82 27.43 -1.70 -23.91
C ALA A 82 27.68 -2.48 -22.62
N VAL A 83 26.78 -2.34 -21.63
CA VAL A 83 26.84 -2.99 -20.31
C VAL A 83 25.45 -3.45 -19.88
N SER A 84 25.39 -4.43 -18.97
CA SER A 84 24.13 -4.83 -18.34
C SER A 84 23.66 -3.74 -17.38
N VAL A 85 22.48 -3.19 -17.64
CA VAL A 85 21.83 -2.18 -16.79
C VAL A 85 20.57 -2.80 -16.20
N ASP A 86 20.71 -3.41 -15.04
CA ASP A 86 19.63 -4.06 -14.30
C ASP A 86 19.23 -3.28 -13.03
N THR A 87 18.08 -3.65 -12.46
CA THR A 87 17.55 -3.00 -11.25
C THR A 87 18.51 -3.13 -10.06
N ALA A 88 19.16 -4.28 -9.89
CA ALA A 88 20.05 -4.53 -8.75
C ALA A 88 21.28 -3.60 -8.78
N THR A 89 21.82 -3.34 -9.96
CA THR A 89 22.92 -2.40 -10.17
C THR A 89 22.45 -0.97 -9.98
N VAL A 90 21.33 -0.58 -10.61
CA VAL A 90 20.82 0.79 -10.52
C VAL A 90 20.35 1.16 -9.11
N SER A 91 19.76 0.24 -8.34
CA SER A 91 19.40 0.51 -6.93
C SER A 91 20.61 0.95 -6.09
N LYS A 92 21.81 0.41 -6.35
CA LYS A 92 23.04 0.83 -5.65
C LYS A 92 23.47 2.26 -6.01
N LEU A 93 23.09 2.74 -7.21
CA LEU A 93 23.30 4.12 -7.64
C LEU A 93 22.26 5.07 -7.02
N PHE A 94 21.13 4.55 -6.51
CA PHE A 94 19.98 5.29 -6.01
C PHE A 94 19.56 4.80 -4.60
N PRO A 95 20.37 5.07 -3.55
CA PRO A 95 20.19 4.48 -2.22
C PRO A 95 18.90 4.89 -1.49
N TYR A 96 18.24 5.98 -1.90
CA TYR A 96 17.01 6.49 -1.28
C TYR A 96 15.78 6.31 -2.19
N THR A 97 15.89 5.39 -3.14
CA THR A 97 14.87 5.18 -4.17
C THR A 97 14.34 3.77 -4.10
N ARG A 98 13.01 3.65 -4.12
CA ARG A 98 12.35 2.35 -4.09
C ARG A 98 12.78 1.51 -5.31
N THR A 99 13.29 0.32 -5.04
CA THR A 99 13.64 -0.68 -6.06
C THR A 99 12.48 -0.95 -7.02
N SER A 100 11.23 -0.88 -6.55
CA SER A 100 10.04 -1.05 -7.40
C SER A 100 9.84 0.11 -8.41
N SER A 101 10.18 1.34 -8.04
CA SER A 101 10.15 2.47 -8.98
C SER A 101 11.20 2.32 -10.07
N ILE A 102 12.39 1.84 -9.70
CA ILE A 102 13.49 1.56 -10.64
C ILE A 102 13.09 0.41 -11.56
N ALA A 103 12.66 -0.74 -11.02
CA ALA A 103 12.22 -1.90 -11.81
C ALA A 103 11.13 -1.52 -12.81
N LYS A 104 10.14 -0.74 -12.38
CA LYS A 104 9.04 -0.33 -13.24
C LYS A 104 9.47 0.57 -14.40
N ASN A 105 10.38 1.51 -14.17
CA ASN A 105 10.67 2.58 -15.13
C ASN A 105 11.99 2.41 -15.89
N LEU A 106 12.96 1.69 -15.33
CA LEU A 106 14.27 1.46 -15.95
C LEU A 106 14.16 0.85 -17.35
N PRO A 107 13.25 -0.10 -17.64
CA PRO A 107 13.09 -0.62 -19.00
C PRO A 107 12.72 0.44 -20.04
N TYR A 108 11.96 1.48 -19.67
CA TYR A 108 11.64 2.59 -20.58
C TYR A 108 12.89 3.43 -20.87
N VAL A 109 13.68 3.72 -19.83
CA VAL A 109 14.93 4.48 -19.93
C VAL A 109 15.95 3.76 -20.80
N THR A 110 16.20 2.47 -20.56
CA THR A 110 17.18 1.68 -21.34
C THR A 110 16.74 1.49 -22.79
N ALA A 111 15.44 1.28 -23.04
CA ALA A 111 14.90 1.20 -24.40
C ALA A 111 15.05 2.52 -25.16
N ALA A 112 14.77 3.65 -24.51
CA ALA A 112 14.95 4.97 -25.11
C ALA A 112 16.44 5.27 -25.40
N LEU A 113 17.36 5.05 -24.46
CA LEU A 113 18.79 5.25 -24.68
C LEU A 113 19.32 4.41 -25.85
N ALA A 114 18.90 3.15 -25.96
CA ALA A 114 19.26 2.29 -27.08
C ALA A 114 18.68 2.80 -28.41
N ALA A 115 17.43 3.28 -28.43
CA ALA A 115 16.80 3.83 -29.63
C ALA A 115 17.53 5.08 -30.18
N PHE A 116 18.14 5.88 -29.30
CA PHE A 116 18.97 7.03 -29.65
C PHE A 116 20.46 6.69 -29.84
N GLY A 117 20.88 5.43 -29.69
CA GLY A 117 22.30 5.05 -29.80
C GLY A 117 23.18 5.66 -28.70
N LEU A 118 22.63 5.91 -27.52
CA LEU A 118 23.32 6.39 -26.31
C LEU A 118 23.71 5.20 -25.43
N THR A 119 24.49 4.29 -26.00
CA THR A 119 24.71 2.95 -25.45
C THR A 119 26.01 2.80 -24.65
N ASP A 120 26.91 3.78 -24.70
CA ASP A 120 28.17 3.74 -23.96
C ASP A 120 27.98 4.04 -22.47
N VAL A 121 28.91 3.54 -21.64
CA VAL A 121 28.86 3.68 -20.18
C VAL A 121 28.80 5.14 -19.75
N GLY A 122 29.50 6.05 -20.46
CA GLY A 122 29.49 7.47 -20.14
C GLY A 122 28.10 8.08 -20.29
N MET A 123 27.43 7.80 -21.41
CA MET A 123 26.08 8.30 -21.66
C MET A 123 25.03 7.65 -20.75
N ILE A 124 25.17 6.36 -20.44
CA ILE A 124 24.29 5.66 -19.48
C ILE A 124 24.43 6.27 -18.07
N CYS A 125 25.67 6.47 -17.60
CA CYS A 125 25.93 7.12 -16.32
C CYS A 125 25.43 8.57 -16.29
N ALA A 126 25.57 9.31 -17.40
CA ALA A 126 25.04 10.67 -17.51
C ALA A 126 23.50 10.70 -17.45
N ALA A 127 22.82 9.74 -18.09
CA ALA A 127 21.36 9.61 -18.03
C ALA A 127 20.88 9.29 -16.61
N LEU A 128 21.47 8.28 -15.97
CA LEU A 128 21.13 7.90 -14.60
C LEU A 128 21.48 8.99 -13.58
N GLY A 129 22.63 9.64 -13.74
CA GLY A 129 23.02 10.80 -12.94
C GLY A 129 22.03 11.96 -13.08
N THR A 130 21.50 12.18 -14.30
CA THR A 130 20.44 13.17 -14.54
C THR A 130 19.16 12.79 -13.81
N ILE A 131 18.67 11.56 -13.97
CA ILE A 131 17.47 11.08 -13.25
C ILE A 131 17.63 11.24 -11.74
N ARG A 132 18.81 10.95 -11.20
CA ARG A 132 19.05 11.09 -9.75
C ARG A 132 19.07 12.54 -9.29
N ALA A 133 19.63 13.43 -10.10
CA ALA A 133 19.69 14.85 -9.78
C ALA A 133 18.32 15.54 -9.87
N GLU A 134 17.50 15.15 -10.85
CA GLU A 134 16.22 15.80 -11.14
C GLU A 134 15.02 15.16 -10.42
N THR A 135 14.98 13.84 -10.37
CA THR A 135 13.77 13.08 -10.01
C THR A 135 14.09 11.88 -9.14
N GLU A 136 15.03 12.03 -8.19
CA GLU A 136 15.64 10.97 -7.36
C GLU A 136 14.81 9.70 -7.18
N GLY A 137 13.51 9.80 -6.88
CA GLY A 137 12.56 8.68 -6.87
C GLY A 137 12.39 7.83 -8.15
N PHE A 138 13.14 8.07 -9.23
CA PHE A 138 13.13 7.34 -10.52
C PHE A 138 11.75 7.30 -11.20
N VAL A 139 10.97 8.36 -11.01
CA VAL A 139 9.62 8.51 -11.58
C VAL A 139 9.59 9.84 -12.36
N PRO A 140 8.99 9.88 -13.57
CA PRO A 140 8.80 11.14 -14.27
C PRO A 140 7.82 12.03 -13.49
N ILE A 141 8.27 13.23 -13.13
CA ILE A 141 7.48 14.18 -12.31
C ILE A 141 7.32 15.53 -13.02
N ALA A 142 6.28 16.26 -12.64
CA ALA A 142 6.14 17.67 -12.97
C ALA A 142 6.69 18.53 -11.83
N GLU A 143 7.38 19.60 -12.18
CA GLU A 143 7.89 20.60 -11.26
C GLU A 143 6.75 21.22 -10.45
N LEU A 144 6.99 21.44 -9.16
CA LEU A 144 6.06 22.10 -8.26
C LEU A 144 6.42 23.58 -8.08
N PRO A 145 5.44 24.46 -7.76
CA PRO A 145 5.72 25.86 -7.46
C PRO A 145 6.72 26.00 -6.30
N SER A 146 7.75 26.82 -6.50
CA SER A 146 8.81 27.11 -5.54
C SER A 146 9.22 28.58 -5.62
N HIS A 147 9.94 29.08 -4.62
CA HIS A 147 10.48 30.44 -4.63
C HIS A 147 11.52 30.67 -5.75
N PHE A 148 12.08 29.61 -6.34
CA PHE A 148 13.03 29.70 -7.45
C PHE A 148 12.34 29.86 -8.81
N ASN A 149 11.14 29.29 -8.97
CA ASN A 149 10.39 29.33 -10.23
C ASN A 149 9.19 30.29 -10.18
N THR A 150 8.84 30.81 -9.01
CA THR A 150 7.70 31.73 -8.79
C THR A 150 8.19 33.01 -8.14
N LEU A 151 8.04 34.13 -8.84
CA LEU A 151 8.41 35.45 -8.32
C LEU A 151 7.49 35.86 -7.16
N PRO A 152 8.00 36.57 -6.15
CA PRO A 152 7.17 37.05 -5.05
C PRO A 152 5.98 37.88 -5.54
N GLY A 153 4.77 37.53 -5.08
CA GLY A 153 3.53 38.23 -5.42
C GLY A 153 2.98 37.97 -6.83
N GLN A 154 3.53 37.00 -7.57
CA GLN A 154 3.12 36.66 -8.93
C GLN A 154 2.54 35.24 -9.02
N ALA A 155 1.89 34.92 -10.14
CA ALA A 155 1.33 33.59 -10.39
C ALA A 155 2.41 32.49 -10.38
N ALA A 156 2.02 31.23 -10.11
CA ALA A 156 2.94 30.09 -10.11
C ALA A 156 3.72 30.00 -11.43
N PHE A 157 5.01 29.68 -11.34
CA PHE A 157 5.94 29.63 -12.48
C PHE A 157 6.15 30.98 -13.19
N SER A 158 5.80 32.10 -12.56
CA SER A 158 5.99 33.45 -13.10
C SER A 158 7.45 33.79 -13.41
N ALA A 159 8.44 33.12 -12.82
CA ALA A 159 9.84 33.31 -13.18
C ALA A 159 10.15 32.82 -14.60
N TYR A 160 9.30 31.95 -15.15
CA TYR A 160 9.35 31.45 -16.53
C TYR A 160 8.47 32.25 -17.50
N GLU A 161 7.62 33.14 -16.98
CA GLU A 161 6.80 34.00 -17.82
C GLU A 161 7.70 34.86 -18.72
N ARG A 162 7.34 34.99 -20.00
CA ARG A 162 8.14 35.70 -21.03
C ARG A 162 9.58 35.18 -21.23
N LYS A 163 9.90 33.96 -20.80
CA LYS A 163 11.21 33.31 -21.00
C LYS A 163 11.08 31.97 -21.72
N LEU A 164 12.16 31.49 -22.34
CA LEU A 164 12.24 30.16 -22.97
C LEU A 164 11.09 29.91 -23.97
N GLY A 165 10.73 30.93 -24.75
CA GLY A 165 9.65 30.86 -25.74
C GLY A 165 8.25 31.17 -25.22
N ASN A 166 8.07 31.29 -23.90
CA ASN A 166 6.79 31.65 -23.31
C ASN A 166 6.43 33.08 -23.75
N LYS A 167 5.30 33.25 -24.44
CA LYS A 167 4.89 34.53 -25.05
C LYS A 167 3.51 34.97 -24.57
N ASN A 168 2.66 34.01 -24.19
CA ASN A 168 1.30 34.25 -23.77
C ASN A 168 1.18 34.15 -22.25
N PRO A 169 0.29 34.94 -21.61
CA PRO A 169 0.02 34.81 -20.18
C PRO A 169 -0.33 33.36 -19.78
N GLY A 170 0.32 32.83 -18.76
CA GLY A 170 0.09 31.47 -18.26
C GLY A 170 0.98 30.42 -18.92
N ASP A 171 1.82 30.80 -19.88
CA ASP A 171 2.80 29.91 -20.49
C ASP A 171 3.82 29.39 -19.48
N GLY A 172 4.20 30.20 -18.48
CA GLY A 172 5.09 29.76 -17.40
C GLY A 172 4.58 28.49 -16.70
N ALA A 173 3.28 28.45 -16.37
CA ALA A 173 2.66 27.30 -15.72
C ALA A 173 2.36 26.14 -16.68
N ARG A 174 2.02 26.46 -17.93
CA ARG A 174 1.72 25.47 -18.99
C ARG A 174 2.98 24.68 -19.36
N TYR A 175 4.11 25.35 -19.54
CA TYR A 175 5.40 24.80 -19.95
C TYR A 175 6.43 24.71 -18.81
N ARG A 176 5.97 24.34 -17.61
CA ARG A 176 6.83 24.06 -16.44
C ARG A 176 7.69 22.79 -16.62
N GLY A 177 8.69 22.59 -15.78
CA GLY A 177 9.54 21.39 -15.80
C GLY A 177 8.74 20.09 -15.74
N ARG A 178 9.01 19.13 -16.64
CA ARG A 178 8.40 17.78 -16.62
C ARG A 178 9.37 16.68 -17.05
N GLY A 179 9.08 15.44 -16.60
CA GLY A 179 9.82 14.23 -16.97
C GLY A 179 11.18 14.13 -16.29
N TYR A 180 12.01 13.18 -16.72
CA TYR A 180 13.33 12.93 -16.11
C TYR A 180 14.34 14.06 -16.26
N VAL A 181 14.19 14.90 -17.28
CA VAL A 181 15.09 16.01 -17.59
C VAL A 181 14.54 17.37 -17.15
N GLN A 182 13.35 17.40 -16.52
CA GLN A 182 12.64 18.63 -16.14
C GLN A 182 12.53 19.63 -17.31
N LEU A 183 12.01 19.17 -18.44
CA LEU A 183 11.87 19.96 -19.67
C LEU A 183 11.00 21.20 -19.42
N THR A 184 11.57 22.40 -19.62
CA THR A 184 10.94 23.68 -19.25
C THR A 184 10.96 24.68 -20.41
N GLY A 185 9.86 25.41 -20.60
CA GLY A 185 9.70 26.49 -21.58
C GLY A 185 9.13 26.06 -22.93
N ARG A 186 8.22 26.87 -23.50
CA ARG A 186 7.53 26.58 -24.76
C ARG A 186 8.47 26.20 -25.90
N ASP A 187 9.60 26.89 -26.06
CA ASP A 187 10.55 26.59 -27.15
C ASP A 187 11.11 25.16 -27.05
N ASN A 188 11.37 24.68 -25.83
CA ASN A 188 11.84 23.32 -25.59
C ASN A 188 10.73 22.29 -25.85
N TYR A 189 9.49 22.56 -25.41
CA TYR A 189 8.35 21.68 -25.71
C TYR A 189 8.09 21.56 -27.21
N THR A 190 8.18 22.68 -27.95
CA THR A 190 8.06 22.67 -29.41
C THR A 190 9.22 21.91 -30.06
N ARG A 191 10.46 22.26 -29.73
CA ARG A 191 11.67 21.67 -30.34
C ARG A 191 11.75 20.15 -30.12
N PHE A 192 11.56 19.69 -28.89
CA PHE A 192 11.63 18.26 -28.59
C PHE A 192 10.36 17.51 -29.00
N GLY A 193 9.21 18.21 -29.09
CA GLY A 193 8.01 17.67 -29.74
C GLY A 193 8.26 17.37 -31.21
N GLU A 194 8.82 18.31 -31.97
CA GLU A 194 9.20 18.13 -33.38
C GLU A 194 10.25 17.01 -33.56
N MET A 195 11.26 16.96 -32.69
CA MET A 195 12.31 15.93 -32.74
C MET A 195 11.77 14.51 -32.50
N LEU A 196 10.76 14.38 -31.64
CA LEU A 196 10.10 13.12 -31.32
C LEU A 196 8.88 12.81 -32.20
N ASP A 197 8.49 13.75 -33.07
CA ASP A 197 7.28 13.72 -33.90
C ASP A 197 5.97 13.57 -33.08
N ILE A 198 5.88 14.34 -31.99
CA ILE A 198 4.72 14.36 -31.08
C ILE A 198 4.22 15.80 -30.80
N PRO A 199 2.90 16.04 -30.64
CA PRO A 199 2.35 17.38 -30.38
C PRO A 199 2.53 17.80 -28.90
N LEU A 200 3.77 17.81 -28.43
CA LEU A 200 4.12 18.04 -27.02
C LEU A 200 3.76 19.46 -26.54
N ALA A 201 3.82 20.46 -27.42
CA ALA A 201 3.46 21.83 -27.09
C ALA A 201 1.94 22.02 -26.86
N ASP A 202 1.12 21.20 -27.52
CA ASP A 202 -0.33 21.19 -27.39
C ASP A 202 -0.77 20.38 -26.17
N ASN A 203 -0.07 19.27 -25.88
CA ASN A 203 -0.28 18.44 -24.71
C ASN A 203 0.98 18.29 -23.82
N PRO A 204 1.38 19.33 -23.06
CA PRO A 204 2.59 19.31 -22.22
C PRO A 204 2.61 18.23 -21.14
N ASP A 205 1.45 17.79 -20.63
CA ASP A 205 1.38 16.79 -19.55
C ASP A 205 1.81 15.39 -20.00
N SER A 206 1.78 15.12 -21.31
CA SER A 206 2.32 13.87 -21.87
C SER A 206 3.82 13.68 -21.61
N ALA A 207 4.57 14.75 -21.32
CA ALA A 207 5.97 14.69 -20.93
C ALA A 207 6.23 13.91 -19.62
N CYS A 208 5.19 13.62 -18.83
CA CYS A 208 5.25 12.79 -17.63
C CYS A 208 4.90 11.31 -17.89
N ALA A 209 4.46 10.91 -19.08
CA ALA A 209 4.27 9.51 -19.40
C ALA A 209 5.65 8.81 -19.45
N PRO A 210 5.86 7.63 -18.83
CA PRO A 210 7.19 7.02 -18.74
C PRO A 210 7.90 6.83 -20.07
N GLU A 211 7.17 6.40 -21.11
CA GLU A 211 7.69 6.20 -22.46
C GLU A 211 8.13 7.53 -23.09
N VAL A 212 7.31 8.58 -23.00
CA VAL A 212 7.62 9.92 -23.51
C VAL A 212 8.76 10.56 -22.72
N ALA A 213 8.73 10.47 -21.39
CA ALA A 213 9.76 11.03 -20.50
C ALA A 213 11.13 10.40 -20.73
N ALA A 214 11.19 9.08 -20.95
CA ALA A 214 12.42 8.38 -21.29
C ALA A 214 12.96 8.81 -22.66
N CYS A 215 12.09 8.93 -23.67
CA CYS A 215 12.48 9.44 -24.99
C CYS A 215 12.95 10.90 -24.93
N LEU A 216 12.31 11.74 -24.11
CA LEU A 216 12.73 13.13 -23.89
C LEU A 216 14.11 13.21 -23.24
N LEU A 217 14.39 12.37 -22.23
CA LEU A 217 15.72 12.28 -21.63
C LEU A 217 16.77 11.92 -22.69
N ALA A 218 16.52 10.87 -23.48
CA ALA A 218 17.44 10.41 -24.51
C ALA A 218 17.63 11.47 -25.63
N ALA A 219 16.55 12.07 -26.12
CA ALA A 219 16.60 13.14 -27.12
C ALA A 219 17.38 14.36 -26.63
N TYR A 220 17.22 14.73 -25.35
CA TYR A 220 17.92 15.86 -24.75
C TYR A 220 19.42 15.61 -24.64
N LEU A 221 19.83 14.40 -24.23
CA LEU A 221 21.23 14.00 -24.18
C LEU A 221 21.84 13.93 -25.58
N ASP A 222 21.11 13.38 -26.55
CA ASP A 222 21.55 13.27 -27.95
C ASP A 222 21.75 14.65 -28.60
N ALA A 223 20.82 15.57 -28.39
CA ALA A 223 20.92 16.95 -28.86
C ALA A 223 22.15 17.70 -28.29
N ASN A 224 22.75 17.20 -27.22
CA ASN A 224 23.93 17.74 -26.56
C ASN A 224 25.13 16.77 -26.57
N ARG A 225 25.09 15.71 -27.38
CA ARG A 225 26.03 14.58 -27.37
C ARG A 225 27.48 15.02 -27.44
N GLU A 226 27.85 15.90 -28.38
CA GLU A 226 29.24 16.34 -28.58
C GLU A 226 29.80 17.08 -27.35
N LYS A 227 28.98 17.95 -26.74
CA LYS A 227 29.37 18.72 -25.55
C LYS A 227 29.50 17.82 -24.32
N LEU A 228 28.57 16.87 -24.16
CA LEU A 228 28.62 15.86 -23.11
C LEU A 228 29.84 14.97 -23.26
N ALA A 229 30.07 14.42 -24.46
CA ALA A 229 31.22 13.56 -24.74
C ALA A 229 32.55 14.26 -24.45
N LYS A 230 32.68 15.54 -24.84
CA LYS A 230 33.88 16.35 -24.54
C LYS A 230 34.08 16.56 -23.04
N ALA A 231 33.01 16.85 -22.30
CA ALA A 231 33.09 17.04 -20.85
C ALA A 231 33.46 15.74 -20.11
N LEU A 232 32.84 14.62 -20.50
CA LEU A 232 33.10 13.30 -19.92
C LEU A 232 34.52 12.81 -20.24
N ALA A 233 35.04 13.08 -21.44
CA ALA A 233 36.42 12.74 -21.81
C ALA A 233 37.48 13.51 -21.00
N GLY A 234 37.12 14.70 -20.49
CA GLY A 234 37.97 15.50 -19.62
C GLY A 234 37.75 15.26 -18.11
N ASP A 235 36.94 14.27 -17.74
CA ASP A 235 36.50 13.98 -16.36
C ASP A 235 35.83 15.20 -15.65
N ASP A 236 35.27 16.12 -16.44
CA ASP A 236 34.63 17.34 -15.94
C ASP A 236 33.13 17.11 -15.75
N LEU A 237 32.76 16.44 -14.66
CA LEU A 237 31.37 16.17 -14.31
C LEU A 237 30.56 17.44 -14.06
N LYS A 238 31.21 18.55 -13.70
CA LYS A 238 30.56 19.86 -13.53
C LYS A 238 30.17 20.45 -14.88
N ALA A 239 31.05 20.37 -15.88
CA ALA A 239 30.72 20.75 -17.25
C ALA A 239 29.64 19.83 -17.83
N ALA A 240 29.73 18.52 -17.61
CA ALA A 240 28.72 17.56 -18.06
C ALA A 240 27.34 17.89 -17.48
N ARG A 241 27.26 18.17 -16.17
CA ARG A 241 26.00 18.55 -15.51
C ARG A 241 25.44 19.87 -16.04
N LYS A 242 26.31 20.86 -16.28
CA LYS A 242 25.91 22.16 -16.85
C LYS A 242 25.33 22.03 -18.25
N VAL A 243 25.79 21.06 -19.04
CA VAL A 243 25.24 20.78 -20.37
C VAL A 243 23.82 20.21 -20.27
N VAL A 244 23.51 19.37 -19.28
CA VAL A 244 22.17 18.77 -19.16
C VAL A 244 21.14 19.73 -18.54
N ASN A 245 21.49 20.45 -17.47
CA ASN A 245 20.51 21.27 -16.70
C ASN A 245 20.64 22.78 -16.96
N GLY A 246 21.71 23.26 -17.60
CA GLY A 246 22.02 24.69 -17.75
C GLY A 246 22.69 25.32 -16.51
N GLY A 247 22.78 24.58 -15.40
CA GLY A 247 23.45 24.96 -14.15
C GLY A 247 24.14 23.79 -13.43
N SER A 248 24.61 24.00 -12.20
CA SER A 248 25.26 22.96 -11.37
C SER A 248 24.38 22.45 -10.22
N HIS A 249 23.07 22.66 -10.29
CA HIS A 249 22.13 22.15 -9.28
C HIS A 249 22.09 20.61 -9.34
N GLY A 250 22.12 19.98 -8.17
CA GLY A 250 22.16 18.52 -8.04
C GLY A 250 23.49 17.88 -8.48
N LEU A 251 24.58 18.66 -8.63
CA LEU A 251 25.89 18.15 -9.07
C LEU A 251 26.40 17.01 -8.19
N GLU A 252 26.26 17.10 -6.87
CA GLU A 252 26.69 16.04 -5.94
C GLU A 252 25.98 14.71 -6.25
N ARG A 253 24.65 14.74 -6.42
CA ARG A 253 23.83 13.56 -6.73
C ARG A 253 24.14 12.99 -8.12
N PHE A 254 24.34 13.88 -9.10
CA PHE A 254 24.75 13.52 -10.44
C PHE A 254 26.12 12.81 -10.42
N SER A 255 27.13 13.43 -9.80
CA SER A 255 28.49 12.91 -9.72
C SER A 255 28.55 11.60 -8.93
N ASP A 256 27.83 11.49 -7.81
CA ASP A 256 27.81 10.25 -7.02
C ASP A 256 27.20 9.08 -7.81
N ALA A 257 26.07 9.28 -8.51
CA ALA A 257 25.51 8.23 -9.38
C ALA A 257 26.42 7.92 -10.57
N PHE A 258 27.02 8.95 -11.18
CA PHE A 258 27.91 8.78 -12.31
C PHE A 258 29.14 7.95 -11.93
N LEU A 259 29.83 8.31 -10.85
CA LEU A 259 31.03 7.62 -10.37
C LEU A 259 30.72 6.20 -9.88
N LYS A 260 29.59 6.00 -9.18
CA LYS A 260 29.12 4.65 -8.79
C LYS A 260 28.83 3.78 -10.00
N GLY A 261 28.17 4.32 -11.02
CA GLY A 261 27.92 3.62 -12.28
C GLY A 261 29.22 3.30 -13.02
N GLN A 262 30.10 4.29 -13.17
CA GLN A 262 31.39 4.10 -13.83
C GLN A 262 32.22 3.04 -13.11
N LYS A 263 32.24 3.01 -11.77
CA LYS A 263 32.92 1.97 -10.99
C LYS A 263 32.26 0.61 -11.15
N ALA A 264 30.93 0.53 -11.09
CA ALA A 264 30.18 -0.72 -11.24
C ALA A 264 30.43 -1.35 -12.62
N TRP A 265 30.51 -0.53 -13.66
CA TRP A 265 30.64 -0.96 -15.05
C TRP A 265 32.09 -0.94 -15.59
N ALA A 266 33.05 -0.29 -14.94
CA ALA A 266 34.48 -0.40 -15.26
C ALA A 266 35.09 -1.73 -14.83
N ALA A 267 34.51 -2.41 -13.83
CA ALA A 267 34.86 -3.78 -13.47
C ALA A 267 34.39 -4.81 -14.52
N ALA A 268 33.56 -4.38 -15.48
CA ALA A 268 33.02 -5.19 -16.57
C ALA A 268 33.66 -4.77 -17.91
N VAL A 269 34.89 -5.21 -18.19
CA VAL A 269 35.56 -5.04 -19.50
C VAL A 269 35.32 -6.31 -20.34
N PRO A 270 35.18 -6.21 -21.69
CA PRO A 270 34.38 -7.14 -22.50
C PRO A 270 35.06 -8.49 -22.77
N LEU A 271 34.22 -9.52 -22.90
CA LEU A 271 34.57 -10.83 -23.43
C LEU A 271 35.02 -10.73 -24.89
N ALA A 272 36.32 -10.55 -25.11
CA ALA A 272 36.99 -10.91 -26.34
C ALA A 272 38.20 -11.78 -26.02
N GLY A 273 38.05 -13.09 -26.27
CA GLY A 273 39.16 -14.01 -26.54
C GLY A 273 40.11 -14.34 -25.39
N ALA A 274 39.74 -15.27 -24.52
CA ALA A 274 40.71 -16.19 -23.90
C ALA A 274 39.98 -17.39 -23.30
N ALA A 275 40.00 -18.52 -24.01
CA ALA A 275 39.71 -19.82 -23.41
C ALA A 275 40.76 -20.11 -22.33
N ARG A 276 40.39 -19.95 -21.05
CA ARG A 276 41.16 -20.52 -19.93
C ARG A 276 40.35 -21.64 -19.31
N LYS A 277 40.94 -22.85 -19.35
CA LYS A 277 40.44 -24.06 -18.71
C LYS A 277 40.11 -23.76 -17.24
N ALA A 278 38.87 -24.01 -16.86
CA ALA A 278 38.42 -23.90 -15.48
C ALA A 278 39.03 -25.02 -14.62
N ALA A 279 39.73 -24.63 -13.56
CA ALA A 279 39.92 -25.48 -12.39
C ALA A 279 38.66 -25.32 -11.49
N PRO A 280 38.20 -26.38 -10.81
CA PRO A 280 36.95 -26.33 -10.07
C PRO A 280 37.18 -25.57 -8.76
N VAL A 281 36.53 -24.42 -8.61
CA VAL A 281 36.39 -23.73 -7.32
C VAL A 281 34.90 -23.60 -7.06
N ALA A 282 34.46 -24.21 -5.96
CA ALA A 282 33.09 -24.18 -5.46
C ALA A 282 32.60 -22.73 -5.32
N ALA A 283 31.62 -22.36 -6.14
CA ALA A 283 30.99 -21.06 -6.09
C ALA A 283 30.06 -20.98 -4.88
N ARG A 284 30.39 -20.10 -3.93
CA ARG A 284 29.42 -19.61 -2.93
C ARG A 284 28.23 -19.01 -3.68
N ARG A 285 27.06 -19.66 -3.60
CA ARG A 285 25.78 -19.16 -4.13
C ARG A 285 25.39 -17.92 -3.31
N ALA A 286 25.26 -16.76 -3.94
CA ALA A 286 25.05 -15.49 -3.22
C ALA A 286 23.57 -15.28 -2.81
N THR A 287 23.41 -14.83 -1.56
CA THR A 287 22.23 -14.18 -0.91
C THR A 287 20.85 -14.84 -1.08
N LEU A 288 20.54 -15.72 -0.13
CA LEU A 288 19.21 -16.26 0.16
C LEU A 288 18.40 -15.21 0.96
N ASN A 289 17.28 -14.75 0.41
CA ASN A 289 16.58 -13.52 0.84
C ASN A 289 15.15 -13.76 1.38
N VAL A 290 14.91 -14.83 2.15
CA VAL A 290 13.66 -14.95 2.94
C VAL A 290 13.86 -14.36 4.32
N ALA A 291 12.90 -13.56 4.78
CA ALA A 291 12.82 -13.13 6.17
C ALA A 291 11.65 -13.77 6.91
N ARG A 292 11.77 -13.72 8.24
CA ARG A 292 10.77 -14.22 9.17
C ARG A 292 9.50 -13.36 9.13
N ASP A 293 8.33 -13.98 9.09
CA ASP A 293 7.03 -13.31 9.12
C ASP A 293 6.84 -12.58 10.47
N PRO A 294 6.51 -11.27 10.49
CA PRO A 294 6.16 -10.55 11.72
C PRO A 294 4.98 -11.22 12.42
N ALA A 295 4.90 -11.15 13.75
CA ALA A 295 3.72 -11.68 14.45
C ALA A 295 2.44 -10.93 13.98
N ASP A 296 1.41 -11.68 13.58
CA ASP A 296 0.09 -11.14 13.22
C ASP A 296 -0.97 -11.98 13.93
N LEU A 297 -1.74 -11.35 14.82
CA LEU A 297 -2.76 -12.02 15.63
C LEU A 297 -3.95 -12.54 14.80
N ARG A 298 -4.02 -12.19 13.50
CA ARG A 298 -5.03 -12.70 12.57
C ARG A 298 -4.61 -13.99 11.88
N ASP A 299 -3.34 -14.38 11.99
CA ASP A 299 -2.87 -15.66 11.49
C ASP A 299 -3.64 -16.77 12.20
N ARG A 300 -4.33 -17.61 11.43
CA ARG A 300 -5.09 -18.72 12.01
C ARG A 300 -4.10 -19.81 12.42
N PRO A 301 -4.02 -20.20 13.69
CA PRO A 301 -3.18 -21.32 14.09
C PRO A 301 -3.75 -22.61 13.51
N TYR A 302 -2.86 -23.49 13.04
CA TYR A 302 -3.21 -24.84 12.67
C TYR A 302 -3.48 -25.65 13.94
N THR A 303 -4.57 -26.41 13.97
CA THR A 303 -4.89 -27.33 15.06
C THR A 303 -5.17 -28.69 14.45
N PRO A 304 -4.27 -29.67 14.59
CA PRO A 304 -4.42 -30.96 13.93
C PRO A 304 -5.57 -31.79 14.54
N PRO A 305 -6.26 -32.62 13.75
CA PRO A 305 -7.19 -33.60 14.28
C PRO A 305 -6.44 -34.67 15.11
N PRO A 306 -7.02 -35.16 16.22
CA PRO A 306 -6.36 -36.16 17.06
C PRO A 306 -6.31 -37.52 16.34
N ARG A 307 -5.14 -37.87 15.81
CA ARG A 307 -4.87 -39.17 15.17
C ARG A 307 -3.43 -39.63 15.44
N SER A 308 -3.22 -40.95 15.49
CA SER A 308 -1.87 -41.51 15.60
C SER A 308 -1.10 -41.29 14.30
N LEU A 309 0.13 -40.77 14.42
CA LEU A 309 1.03 -40.56 13.29
C LEU A 309 1.86 -41.84 13.04
N PRO A 310 2.16 -42.18 11.77
CA PRO A 310 3.09 -43.24 11.44
C PRO A 310 4.52 -42.85 11.83
N GLU A 311 5.44 -43.81 11.92
CA GLU A 311 6.85 -43.53 12.23
C GLU A 311 7.58 -42.77 11.11
N MET A 312 7.07 -42.86 9.89
CA MET A 312 7.60 -42.21 8.71
C MET A 312 6.49 -41.96 7.69
N PHE A 313 6.64 -40.92 6.87
CA PHE A 313 5.75 -40.60 5.78
C PHE A 313 6.52 -39.87 4.66
N PRO A 314 6.30 -40.23 3.38
CA PRO A 314 5.59 -41.44 2.90
C PRO A 314 6.30 -42.74 3.33
N ALA A 315 5.63 -43.90 3.26
CA ALA A 315 6.29 -45.17 3.55
C ALA A 315 7.44 -45.46 2.55
N ASP A 316 8.37 -46.35 2.88
CA ASP A 316 9.51 -46.66 1.99
C ASP A 316 9.10 -47.15 0.58
N GLY A 317 8.09 -48.02 0.50
CA GLY A 317 7.55 -48.47 -0.79
C GLY A 317 6.91 -47.34 -1.60
N ASP A 318 6.39 -46.33 -0.89
CA ASP A 318 5.74 -45.16 -1.44
C ASP A 318 6.74 -44.09 -1.86
N ILE A 319 7.90 -43.95 -1.21
CA ILE A 319 8.96 -43.00 -1.62
C ILE A 319 9.43 -43.27 -3.05
N LYS A 320 9.72 -44.54 -3.37
CA LYS A 320 10.18 -44.93 -4.71
C LYS A 320 9.16 -44.58 -5.78
N HIS A 321 7.86 -44.71 -5.46
CA HIS A 321 6.79 -44.38 -6.36
C HIS A 321 6.53 -42.87 -6.44
N PHE A 322 6.41 -42.20 -5.29
CA PHE A 322 6.02 -40.80 -5.20
C PHE A 322 7.14 -39.82 -5.50
N MET A 323 8.29 -39.91 -4.82
CA MET A 323 9.42 -38.99 -5.06
C MET A 323 10.06 -39.26 -6.41
N GLY A 324 10.19 -40.54 -6.79
CA GLY A 324 10.68 -40.94 -8.10
C GLY A 324 9.82 -40.42 -9.25
N ALA A 325 8.50 -40.59 -9.16
CA ALA A 325 7.59 -40.08 -10.18
C ALA A 325 7.51 -38.54 -10.19
N TYR A 326 7.63 -37.88 -9.03
CA TYR A 326 7.61 -36.42 -8.93
C TYR A 326 8.85 -35.77 -9.58
N THR A 327 10.05 -36.28 -9.28
CA THR A 327 11.28 -35.84 -9.96
C THR A 327 11.18 -36.11 -11.46
N GLY A 328 10.68 -37.29 -11.86
CA GLY A 328 10.45 -37.63 -13.27
C GLY A 328 9.40 -36.76 -13.99
N ALA A 329 8.47 -36.16 -13.24
CA ALA A 329 7.46 -35.24 -13.78
C ALA A 329 8.02 -33.84 -14.10
N GLY A 330 9.26 -33.54 -13.70
CA GLY A 330 9.92 -32.26 -13.98
C GLY A 330 9.45 -31.11 -13.08
N LEU A 331 8.98 -31.42 -11.87
CA LEU A 331 8.41 -30.43 -10.93
C LEU A 331 9.39 -29.98 -9.83
N VAL A 332 10.63 -30.52 -9.83
CA VAL A 332 11.73 -30.00 -9.00
C VAL A 332 12.36 -28.83 -9.74
N LEU A 333 12.06 -27.62 -9.25
CA LEU A 333 12.47 -26.36 -9.89
C LEU A 333 13.92 -25.98 -9.55
N ASP A 334 14.49 -25.09 -10.35
CA ASP A 334 15.81 -24.50 -10.10
C ASP A 334 15.70 -22.97 -10.13
N GLN A 335 15.89 -22.33 -8.98
CA GLN A 335 15.86 -20.87 -8.84
C GLN A 335 17.10 -20.18 -9.42
N GLY A 336 18.19 -20.90 -9.69
CA GLY A 336 19.44 -20.31 -10.12
C GLY A 336 20.06 -19.40 -9.04
N GLN A 337 20.49 -18.20 -9.44
CA GLN A 337 21.21 -17.25 -8.57
C GLN A 337 20.32 -16.09 -8.06
N GLU A 338 19.01 -16.10 -8.34
CA GLU A 338 18.09 -15.04 -7.89
C GLU A 338 17.56 -15.32 -6.48
N GLY A 339 17.39 -14.26 -5.67
CA GLY A 339 16.76 -14.28 -4.34
C GLY A 339 15.25 -14.52 -4.36
N ALA A 340 14.75 -15.36 -5.26
CA ALA A 340 13.33 -15.63 -5.50
C ALA A 340 12.77 -16.83 -4.68
N CYS A 341 13.49 -17.27 -3.65
CA CYS A 341 13.20 -18.52 -2.92
C CYS A 341 11.80 -18.59 -2.31
N THR A 342 11.15 -17.48 -1.93
CA THR A 342 9.75 -17.50 -1.48
C THR A 342 8.79 -17.99 -2.58
N GLY A 343 8.90 -17.45 -3.79
CA GLY A 343 8.06 -17.84 -4.92
C GLY A 343 8.33 -19.28 -5.35
N PHE A 344 9.60 -19.69 -5.39
CA PHE A 344 10.00 -21.06 -5.72
C PHE A 344 9.56 -22.07 -4.65
N GLY A 345 9.78 -21.78 -3.36
CA GLY A 345 9.37 -22.64 -2.26
C GLY A 345 7.85 -22.82 -2.21
N LEU A 346 7.07 -21.77 -2.50
CA LEU A 346 5.61 -21.88 -2.58
C LEU A 346 5.18 -22.63 -3.85
N ALA A 347 5.84 -22.41 -4.99
CA ALA A 347 5.59 -23.17 -6.21
C ALA A 347 5.83 -24.68 -5.99
N CYS A 348 6.84 -25.07 -5.21
CA CYS A 348 7.08 -26.47 -4.84
C CYS A 348 5.86 -27.09 -4.14
N VAL A 349 5.27 -26.39 -3.16
CA VAL A 349 4.06 -26.85 -2.46
C VAL A 349 2.88 -26.95 -3.42
N ILE A 350 2.62 -25.91 -4.22
CA ILE A 350 1.48 -25.89 -5.15
C ILE A 350 1.61 -26.99 -6.19
N ASN A 351 2.79 -27.18 -6.78
CA ASN A 351 3.04 -28.22 -7.77
C ASN A 351 2.86 -29.62 -7.19
N TYR A 352 3.32 -29.85 -5.95
CA TYR A 352 3.12 -31.13 -5.27
C TYR A 352 1.63 -31.42 -5.03
N LEU A 353 0.88 -30.45 -4.52
CA LEU A 353 -0.56 -30.59 -4.29
C LEU A 353 -1.34 -30.82 -5.60
N ARG A 354 -1.01 -30.07 -6.66
CA ARG A 354 -1.60 -30.23 -8.00
C ARG A 354 -1.30 -31.60 -8.60
N TRP A 355 -0.07 -32.06 -8.48
CA TRP A 355 0.34 -33.34 -9.01
C TRP A 355 -0.37 -34.50 -8.32
N ARG A 356 -0.52 -34.44 -6.99
CA ARG A 356 -1.30 -35.43 -6.24
C ARG A 356 -2.79 -35.40 -6.58
N SER A 357 -3.39 -34.22 -6.70
CA SER A 357 -4.84 -34.11 -6.92
C SER A 357 -5.29 -34.64 -8.29
N VAL A 358 -4.42 -34.61 -9.30
CA VAL A 358 -4.71 -35.12 -10.65
C VAL A 358 -4.19 -36.55 -10.88
N GLY A 359 -3.85 -37.29 -9.82
CA GLY A 359 -3.50 -38.71 -9.91
C GLY A 359 -2.05 -38.97 -10.35
N MET A 360 -1.11 -38.08 -10.01
CA MET A 360 0.34 -38.28 -10.13
C MET A 360 0.82 -38.61 -11.56
N PRO A 361 0.51 -37.76 -12.56
CA PRO A 361 0.85 -38.00 -13.95
C PRO A 361 2.38 -37.97 -14.16
N LYS A 362 2.84 -38.64 -15.22
CA LYS A 362 4.25 -38.68 -15.62
C LYS A 362 4.83 -37.32 -16.03
N LYS A 363 3.97 -36.36 -16.40
CA LYS A 363 4.33 -34.98 -16.72
C LYS A 363 3.19 -34.06 -16.26
N LEU A 364 3.54 -32.92 -15.68
CA LEU A 364 2.61 -31.86 -15.33
C LEU A 364 3.34 -30.53 -15.52
N GLU A 365 2.67 -29.55 -16.10
CA GLU A 365 3.25 -28.21 -16.22
C GLU A 365 3.29 -27.53 -14.83
N PRO A 366 4.45 -26.97 -14.42
CA PRO A 366 4.57 -26.26 -13.15
C PRO A 366 3.82 -24.92 -13.17
N VAL A 367 3.49 -24.42 -11.97
CA VAL A 367 3.01 -23.04 -11.79
C VAL A 367 4.18 -22.05 -11.82
N SER A 368 3.90 -20.79 -12.18
CA SER A 368 4.91 -19.73 -12.28
C SER A 368 5.47 -19.31 -10.91
N PRO A 369 6.75 -19.61 -10.60
CA PRO A 369 7.41 -19.08 -9.41
C PRO A 369 7.69 -17.58 -9.56
N ARG A 370 7.83 -17.07 -10.81
CA ARG A 370 7.99 -15.65 -11.11
C ARG A 370 6.77 -14.85 -10.66
N MET A 371 5.56 -15.31 -11.00
CA MET A 371 4.32 -14.69 -10.55
C MET A 371 4.24 -14.67 -9.01
N LEU A 372 4.48 -15.82 -8.37
CA LEU A 372 4.42 -15.93 -6.91
C LEU A 372 5.42 -15.01 -6.22
N TYR A 373 6.66 -14.94 -6.71
CA TYR A 373 7.68 -14.03 -6.17
C TYR A 373 7.33 -12.56 -6.38
N HIS A 374 6.85 -12.20 -7.58
CA HIS A 374 6.42 -10.84 -7.89
C HIS A 374 5.29 -10.39 -6.95
N PHE A 375 4.29 -11.25 -6.72
CA PHE A 375 3.23 -10.95 -5.77
C PHE A 375 3.67 -11.05 -4.31
N ALA A 376 4.62 -11.92 -3.96
CA ALA A 376 5.18 -11.97 -2.62
C ALA A 376 5.75 -10.61 -2.21
N ARG A 377 6.53 -9.98 -3.09
CA ARG A 377 7.07 -8.63 -2.89
C ARG A 377 5.99 -7.55 -2.82
N ARG A 378 4.87 -7.73 -3.55
CA ARG A 378 3.74 -6.79 -3.56
C ARG A 378 2.93 -6.82 -2.27
N PHE A 379 2.71 -8.01 -1.70
CA PHE A 379 1.90 -8.19 -0.50
C PHE A 379 2.73 -8.24 0.79
N ASP A 380 4.03 -8.01 0.68
CA ASP A 380 4.91 -7.92 1.84
C ASP A 380 4.65 -6.64 2.62
N GLU A 381 4.49 -6.77 3.94
CA GLU A 381 4.07 -5.67 4.82
C GLU A 381 5.24 -4.93 5.48
N TYR A 382 6.47 -5.06 4.97
CA TYR A 382 7.64 -4.44 5.59
C TYR A 382 7.79 -2.95 5.24
N GLU A 383 8.04 -2.14 6.28
CA GLU A 383 8.39 -0.73 6.19
C GLU A 383 9.94 -0.59 6.12
N GLY A 384 10.50 -0.12 5.01
CA GLY A 384 11.93 0.22 4.90
C GLY A 384 12.56 0.09 3.51
N GLU A 385 13.52 0.97 3.19
CA GLU A 385 14.25 1.08 1.91
C GLU A 385 15.61 0.37 2.00
N ASP A 386 15.68 -0.89 1.52
CA ASP A 386 16.86 -1.65 1.03
C ASP A 386 16.55 -3.16 1.15
N TYR A 387 15.69 -3.68 0.28
CA TYR A 387 15.17 -5.05 0.44
C TYR A 387 15.23 -5.88 -0.84
N ASP A 388 16.13 -6.87 -0.87
CA ASP A 388 16.30 -7.86 -1.94
C ASP A 388 15.51 -9.17 -1.69
N GLY A 389 14.62 -9.19 -0.69
CA GLY A 389 13.89 -10.39 -0.25
C GLY A 389 12.37 -10.34 -0.31
N SER A 390 11.70 -11.41 0.16
CA SER A 390 10.28 -11.39 0.53
C SER A 390 9.93 -12.40 1.64
N SER A 391 8.72 -12.34 2.19
CA SER A 391 8.23 -13.25 3.24
C SER A 391 7.33 -14.38 2.73
N CYS A 392 7.22 -15.45 3.54
CA CYS A 392 6.31 -16.57 3.28
C CYS A 392 4.85 -16.11 3.30
N ARG A 393 4.47 -15.25 4.26
CA ARG A 393 3.12 -14.67 4.32
C ARG A 393 2.83 -13.81 3.09
N GLY A 394 3.79 -13.01 2.62
CA GLY A 394 3.66 -12.22 1.40
C GLY A 394 3.30 -13.09 0.20
N ALA A 395 4.03 -14.19 0.01
CA ALA A 395 3.76 -15.16 -1.06
C ALA A 395 2.37 -15.80 -0.93
N LEU A 396 1.97 -16.22 0.27
CA LEU A 396 0.64 -16.79 0.53
C LEU A 396 -0.49 -15.78 0.30
N LYS A 397 -0.33 -14.52 0.69
CA LYS A 397 -1.29 -13.43 0.38
C LYS A 397 -1.37 -13.18 -1.12
N GLY A 398 -0.25 -13.23 -1.81
CA GLY A 398 -0.19 -13.18 -3.28
C GLY A 398 -1.06 -14.26 -3.92
N TRP A 399 -0.86 -15.50 -3.51
CA TRP A 399 -1.63 -16.64 -4.00
C TRP A 399 -3.12 -16.56 -3.60
N TYR A 400 -3.41 -16.13 -2.36
CA TYR A 400 -4.79 -15.94 -1.87
C TYR A 400 -5.58 -14.94 -2.70
N HIS A 401 -4.96 -13.83 -3.09
CA HIS A 401 -5.65 -12.74 -3.78
C HIS A 401 -5.71 -12.90 -5.30
N ASN A 402 -4.74 -13.59 -5.91
CA ASN A 402 -4.58 -13.58 -7.36
C ASN A 402 -4.61 -14.99 -7.97
N GLY A 403 -4.58 -16.05 -7.15
CA GLY A 403 -4.30 -17.39 -7.65
C GLY A 403 -2.86 -17.49 -8.18
N VAL A 404 -2.58 -18.47 -9.05
CA VAL A 404 -1.28 -18.61 -9.70
C VAL A 404 -1.41 -19.21 -11.10
N CYS A 405 -0.79 -18.58 -12.10
CA CYS A 405 -0.79 -19.08 -13.47
C CYS A 405 0.25 -20.19 -13.69
N LEU A 406 0.14 -20.89 -14.82
CA LEU A 406 1.14 -21.83 -15.30
C LEU A 406 2.44 -21.12 -15.71
N GLU A 407 3.55 -21.85 -15.69
CA GLU A 407 4.86 -21.35 -16.07
C GLU A 407 4.89 -20.75 -17.49
N SER A 408 4.18 -21.35 -18.46
CA SER A 408 4.10 -20.80 -19.82
C SER A 408 3.47 -19.41 -19.89
N ASN A 409 2.61 -19.06 -18.93
CA ASN A 409 1.92 -17.78 -18.90
C ASN A 409 2.76 -16.66 -18.26
N TRP A 410 3.73 -17.02 -17.42
CA TRP A 410 4.68 -16.07 -16.85
C TRP A 410 6.02 -16.75 -16.58
N PRO A 411 6.85 -16.92 -17.62
CA PRO A 411 8.04 -17.76 -17.55
C PRO A 411 9.12 -17.14 -16.69
N TYR A 412 9.86 -17.98 -15.97
CA TYR A 412 11.05 -17.58 -15.25
C TYR A 412 12.27 -17.56 -16.17
N ALA A 413 12.84 -16.37 -16.37
CA ALA A 413 14.16 -16.19 -16.95
C ALA A 413 15.06 -15.51 -15.92
N ALA A 414 16.21 -16.13 -15.62
CA ALA A 414 17.23 -15.51 -14.79
C ALA A 414 17.72 -14.22 -15.47
N GLU A 415 17.81 -13.13 -14.70
CA GLU A 415 18.28 -11.81 -15.15
C GLU A 415 17.35 -11.02 -16.09
N ALA A 416 16.15 -11.51 -16.42
CA ALA A 416 15.17 -10.80 -17.26
C ALA A 416 13.82 -10.56 -16.56
N ASP A 417 13.37 -9.30 -16.55
CA ASP A 417 12.03 -8.89 -16.12
C ASP A 417 11.00 -9.29 -17.19
N THR A 418 10.69 -10.58 -17.21
CA THR A 418 9.76 -11.23 -18.13
C THR A 418 8.34 -10.84 -17.77
N LEU A 419 7.63 -10.24 -18.72
CA LEU A 419 6.22 -9.88 -18.58
C LEU A 419 5.33 -11.12 -18.76
N PRO A 420 4.14 -11.16 -18.14
CA PRO A 420 3.19 -12.23 -18.38
C PRO A 420 2.58 -12.14 -19.78
N VAL A 421 2.14 -13.27 -20.32
CA VAL A 421 1.36 -13.34 -21.56
C VAL A 421 -0.12 -13.01 -21.30
N PRO A 422 -0.87 -12.47 -22.28
CA PRO A 422 -2.31 -12.21 -22.12
C PRO A 422 -3.10 -13.45 -21.66
N GLY A 423 -4.02 -13.28 -20.71
CA GLY A 423 -4.84 -14.36 -20.14
C GLY A 423 -4.24 -15.06 -18.91
N TRP A 424 -3.05 -14.64 -18.45
CA TRP A 424 -2.41 -15.17 -17.23
C TRP A 424 -3.29 -15.04 -15.98
N ASP A 425 -4.10 -13.99 -15.89
CA ASP A 425 -4.97 -13.68 -14.75
C ASP A 425 -6.17 -14.62 -14.66
N SER A 426 -6.77 -14.91 -15.82
CA SER A 426 -7.86 -15.89 -15.97
C SER A 426 -7.34 -17.30 -15.66
N ASP A 427 -6.16 -17.65 -16.15
CA ASP A 427 -5.50 -18.90 -15.79
C ASP A 427 -5.17 -18.96 -14.29
N ALA A 428 -4.68 -17.86 -13.70
CA ALA A 428 -4.35 -17.84 -12.29
C ALA A 428 -5.57 -18.10 -11.38
N ALA A 429 -6.72 -17.57 -11.75
CA ALA A 429 -7.98 -17.77 -11.02
C ALA A 429 -8.44 -19.24 -10.95
N GLU A 430 -7.97 -20.10 -11.85
CA GLU A 430 -8.27 -21.54 -11.82
C GLU A 430 -7.44 -22.30 -10.76
N ARG A 431 -6.40 -21.68 -10.19
CA ARG A 431 -5.47 -22.30 -9.22
C ARG A 431 -5.33 -21.44 -7.97
N THR A 432 -6.43 -21.29 -7.24
CA THR A 432 -6.51 -20.43 -6.05
C THR A 432 -6.18 -21.16 -4.76
N LEU A 433 -5.74 -20.41 -3.75
CA LEU A 433 -5.62 -20.89 -2.38
C LEU A 433 -7.00 -21.04 -1.73
N GLY A 434 -7.27 -22.19 -1.11
CA GLY A 434 -8.51 -22.45 -0.39
C GLY A 434 -8.43 -21.96 1.06
N VAL A 435 -7.53 -22.56 1.83
CA VAL A 435 -7.27 -22.21 3.23
C VAL A 435 -5.78 -22.27 3.52
N TYR A 436 -5.32 -21.44 4.45
CA TYR A 436 -3.97 -21.49 4.97
C TYR A 436 -3.96 -21.22 6.47
N TYR A 437 -3.08 -21.92 7.19
CA TYR A 437 -2.92 -21.83 8.64
C TYR A 437 -1.44 -21.78 9.00
N ARG A 438 -1.10 -21.01 10.03
CA ARG A 438 0.26 -20.95 10.57
C ARG A 438 0.47 -22.10 11.53
N ILE A 439 1.60 -22.79 11.42
CA ILE A 439 1.98 -23.85 12.34
C ILE A 439 3.07 -23.31 13.27
N ASP A 440 2.99 -23.62 14.56
CA ASP A 440 4.10 -23.36 15.48
C ASP A 440 5.32 -24.20 15.07
N THR A 441 6.45 -23.55 14.78
CA THR A 441 7.66 -24.23 14.33
C THR A 441 8.28 -25.12 15.40
N GLN A 442 7.95 -24.89 16.68
CA GLN A 442 8.38 -25.74 17.79
C GLN A 442 7.51 -27.00 17.96
N ALA A 443 6.29 -26.99 17.41
CA ALA A 443 5.37 -28.13 17.49
C ALA A 443 5.65 -29.14 16.37
N ILE A 444 6.71 -29.94 16.55
CA ILE A 444 7.13 -30.98 15.57
C ILE A 444 5.96 -31.91 15.19
N THR A 445 5.15 -32.33 16.17
CA THR A 445 3.99 -33.20 15.95
C THR A 445 2.94 -32.57 15.05
N ASP A 446 2.73 -31.26 15.16
CA ASP A 446 1.72 -30.54 14.37
C ASP A 446 2.19 -30.36 12.92
N LEU A 447 3.48 -30.12 12.73
CA LEU A 447 4.14 -30.12 11.42
C LEU A 447 4.01 -31.48 10.74
N GLN A 448 4.30 -32.58 11.44
CA GLN A 448 4.14 -33.95 10.94
C GLN A 448 2.67 -34.24 10.59
N ALA A 449 1.73 -33.86 11.46
CA ALA A 449 0.31 -34.04 11.22
C ALA A 449 -0.18 -33.27 9.98
N ALA A 450 0.28 -32.03 9.79
CA ALA A 450 -0.03 -31.21 8.62
C ALA A 450 0.53 -31.81 7.32
N ILE A 451 1.78 -32.28 7.35
CA ILE A 451 2.41 -32.98 6.21
C ILE A 451 1.61 -34.23 5.85
N LEU A 452 1.20 -35.04 6.83
CA LEU A 452 0.42 -36.24 6.59
C LEU A 452 -0.98 -35.93 6.04
N GLU A 453 -1.59 -34.82 6.46
CA GLU A 453 -2.96 -34.44 6.05
C GLU A 453 -3.03 -33.83 4.66
N VAL A 454 -2.15 -32.87 4.40
CA VAL A 454 -2.17 -32.07 3.16
C VAL A 454 -1.16 -32.59 2.15
N GLY A 455 -0.05 -33.18 2.62
CA GLY A 455 1.02 -33.73 1.80
C GLY A 455 2.28 -32.88 1.75
N ALA A 456 2.11 -31.58 1.79
CA ALA A 456 3.22 -30.64 1.78
C ALA A 456 2.86 -29.41 2.62
N ILE A 457 3.86 -28.87 3.30
CA ILE A 457 3.75 -27.58 3.98
C ILE A 457 4.84 -26.63 3.49
N TYR A 458 4.53 -25.35 3.49
CA TYR A 458 5.42 -24.28 3.06
C TYR A 458 6.23 -23.78 4.26
N ALA A 459 7.55 -23.85 4.17
CA ALA A 459 8.43 -23.57 5.29
C ALA A 459 9.58 -22.65 4.89
N SER A 460 10.15 -21.97 5.88
CA SER A 460 11.40 -21.23 5.74
C SER A 460 12.32 -21.43 6.92
N GLY A 461 13.63 -21.35 6.67
CA GLY A 461 14.66 -21.52 7.68
C GLY A 461 16.00 -20.91 7.27
N TYR A 462 16.86 -20.66 8.25
CA TYR A 462 18.23 -20.23 7.99
C TYR A 462 19.06 -21.40 7.45
N THR A 463 19.83 -21.16 6.39
CA THR A 463 20.76 -22.15 5.84
C THR A 463 22.12 -22.06 6.52
N HIS A 464 22.89 -23.15 6.43
CA HIS A 464 24.24 -23.26 6.96
C HIS A 464 25.08 -24.17 6.06
N GLN A 465 26.37 -24.31 6.36
CA GLN A 465 27.34 -25.03 5.52
C GLN A 465 26.90 -26.47 5.14
N GLY A 466 26.11 -27.14 5.98
CA GLY A 466 25.61 -28.48 5.71
C GLY A 466 24.73 -28.57 4.45
N TRP A 467 24.05 -27.48 4.08
CA TRP A 467 23.23 -27.39 2.87
C TRP A 467 24.07 -27.39 1.58
N ASP A 468 25.30 -26.87 1.66
CA ASP A 468 26.25 -26.83 0.55
C ASP A 468 26.99 -28.17 0.38
N THR A 469 27.13 -28.94 1.45
CA THR A 469 27.89 -30.19 1.50
C THR A 469 27.03 -31.45 1.43
N VAL A 470 25.71 -31.31 1.24
CA VAL A 470 24.82 -32.46 1.11
C VAL A 470 25.22 -33.31 -0.09
N GLU A 471 25.12 -34.64 0.03
CA GLU A 471 25.41 -35.54 -1.09
C GLU A 471 24.46 -35.26 -2.25
N THR A 472 25.01 -35.19 -3.48
CA THR A 472 24.27 -34.80 -4.68
C THR A 472 24.10 -35.98 -5.64
N SER A 473 22.87 -36.23 -6.06
CA SER A 473 22.49 -37.30 -6.96
C SER A 473 21.23 -36.90 -7.73
N ALA A 474 21.28 -36.98 -9.06
CA ALA A 474 20.08 -36.82 -9.90
C ALA A 474 19.10 -38.01 -9.77
N LYS A 475 19.52 -39.12 -9.14
CA LYS A 475 18.65 -40.27 -8.93
C LYS A 475 17.77 -40.02 -7.71
N PRO A 476 16.43 -40.17 -7.84
CA PRO A 476 15.52 -40.03 -6.72
C PRO A 476 15.73 -41.16 -5.69
N PRO A 477 15.40 -40.91 -4.41
CA PRO A 477 15.56 -41.89 -3.35
C PRO A 477 14.62 -43.08 -3.56
N ALA A 478 15.07 -44.28 -3.18
CA ALA A 478 14.25 -45.51 -3.21
C ALA A 478 13.57 -45.82 -1.87
N SER A 479 14.03 -45.21 -0.78
CA SER A 479 13.54 -45.36 0.59
C SER A 479 14.04 -44.19 1.45
N HIS A 480 13.54 -44.04 2.68
CA HIS A 480 14.05 -43.05 3.63
C HIS A 480 15.54 -43.20 3.93
N ALA A 481 16.07 -44.43 3.90
CA ALA A 481 17.50 -44.69 4.09
C ALA A 481 18.37 -44.14 2.94
N GLY A 482 17.78 -43.89 1.78
CA GLY A 482 18.46 -43.29 0.62
C GLY A 482 18.41 -41.76 0.59
N LEU A 483 17.79 -41.10 1.59
CA LEU A 483 17.76 -39.64 1.67
C LEU A 483 19.01 -39.13 2.41
N PRO A 484 19.77 -38.20 1.81
CA PRO A 484 20.90 -37.60 2.50
C PRO A 484 20.41 -36.68 3.61
N VAL A 485 21.03 -36.77 4.78
CA VAL A 485 20.75 -35.90 5.94
C VAL A 485 21.67 -34.68 5.87
N ILE A 486 21.11 -33.49 6.07
CA ILE A 486 21.87 -32.24 6.15
C ILE A 486 22.67 -32.26 7.45
N ALA A 487 24.00 -32.17 7.33
CA ALA A 487 24.89 -32.23 8.48
C ALA A 487 24.80 -30.95 9.32
N TYR A 488 24.33 -31.08 10.56
CA TYR A 488 24.26 -29.99 11.54
C TYR A 488 25.37 -30.14 12.59
N ASP A 489 26.17 -29.09 12.79
CA ASP A 489 27.30 -29.06 13.71
C ASP A 489 26.91 -28.70 15.16
N GLY A 490 25.62 -28.50 15.43
CA GLY A 490 25.09 -28.10 16.72
C GLY A 490 25.14 -26.58 16.98
N LYS A 491 25.57 -25.76 16.01
CA LYS A 491 25.69 -24.30 16.17
C LYS A 491 24.64 -23.56 15.33
N PRO A 492 23.72 -22.82 15.97
CA PRO A 492 22.71 -22.04 15.24
C PRO A 492 23.34 -20.96 14.35
N SER A 493 22.90 -20.92 13.08
CA SER A 493 23.15 -19.86 12.12
C SER A 493 21.93 -18.93 12.01
N ARG A 494 22.17 -17.65 11.74
CA ARG A 494 21.12 -16.64 11.47
C ARG A 494 21.35 -15.93 10.13
N SER A 495 22.11 -16.53 9.23
CA SER A 495 22.40 -16.01 7.90
C SER A 495 21.75 -16.87 6.79
N GLY A 496 21.47 -16.27 5.64
CA GLY A 496 20.99 -16.98 4.44
C GLY A 496 19.62 -17.63 4.59
N GLY A 497 18.56 -16.84 4.73
CA GLY A 497 17.19 -17.34 4.87
C GLY A 497 16.63 -17.91 3.58
N HIS A 498 16.15 -19.16 3.62
CA HIS A 498 15.65 -19.90 2.46
C HIS A 498 14.23 -20.41 2.69
N ALA A 499 13.43 -20.50 1.63
CA ALA A 499 12.08 -21.05 1.65
C ALA A 499 11.98 -22.29 0.76
N PHE A 500 11.28 -23.30 1.26
CA PHE A 500 11.23 -24.64 0.68
C PHE A 500 9.93 -25.35 1.09
N ALA A 501 9.70 -26.54 0.56
CA ALA A 501 8.57 -27.38 0.94
C ALA A 501 9.02 -28.52 1.84
N LEU A 502 8.27 -28.82 2.90
CA LEU A 502 8.39 -30.08 3.64
C LEU A 502 7.31 -31.04 3.15
N VAL A 503 7.74 -32.22 2.66
CA VAL A 503 6.87 -33.19 1.96
C VAL A 503 6.79 -34.55 2.65
N GLY A 504 7.52 -34.72 3.77
CA GLY A 504 7.59 -35.96 4.51
C GLY A 504 8.31 -35.81 5.85
N PHE A 505 8.37 -36.88 6.61
CA PHE A 505 9.11 -36.97 7.86
C PHE A 505 9.50 -38.42 8.17
N ASN A 506 10.52 -38.62 9.01
CA ASN A 506 10.91 -39.91 9.57
C ASN A 506 11.42 -39.73 11.01
N ARG A 507 12.09 -40.74 11.55
CA ARG A 507 12.67 -40.68 12.91
C ARG A 507 13.81 -39.65 13.04
N ASP A 508 14.48 -39.30 11.95
CA ASP A 508 15.65 -38.44 11.94
C ASP A 508 15.27 -36.95 11.73
N GLY A 509 14.22 -36.68 10.95
CA GLY A 509 13.82 -35.32 10.64
C GLY A 509 12.72 -35.17 9.60
N PHE A 510 12.59 -33.96 9.05
CA PHE A 510 11.66 -33.64 7.97
C PHE A 510 12.31 -33.82 6.60
N VAL A 511 11.55 -34.33 5.62
CA VAL A 511 11.99 -34.44 4.23
C VAL A 511 11.69 -33.14 3.49
N ILE A 512 12.75 -32.48 3.03
CA ILE A 512 12.72 -31.24 2.26
C ILE A 512 12.64 -31.56 0.77
N GLN A 513 11.74 -30.87 0.06
CA GLN A 513 11.87 -30.65 -1.38
C GLN A 513 12.45 -29.25 -1.61
N ASN A 514 13.64 -29.18 -2.20
CA ASN A 514 14.33 -27.91 -2.46
C ASN A 514 14.05 -27.40 -3.89
N SER A 515 14.48 -26.17 -4.17
CA SER A 515 14.34 -25.47 -5.46
C SER A 515 15.69 -25.17 -6.10
N TRP A 516 16.68 -26.05 -5.92
CA TRP A 516 18.05 -25.94 -6.45
C TRP A 516 18.36 -27.00 -7.52
N GLY A 517 17.32 -27.46 -8.21
CA GLY A 517 17.40 -28.49 -9.24
C GLY A 517 17.41 -29.93 -8.69
N ASP A 518 17.22 -30.88 -9.60
CA ASP A 518 17.10 -32.32 -9.33
C ASP A 518 18.42 -32.99 -8.89
N LYS A 519 19.56 -32.32 -9.06
CA LYS A 519 20.87 -32.83 -8.65
C LYS A 519 21.16 -32.58 -7.18
N TRP A 520 20.50 -31.62 -6.54
CA TRP A 520 20.74 -31.32 -5.13
C TRP A 520 20.07 -32.39 -4.25
N GLY A 521 20.79 -32.89 -3.24
CA GLY A 521 20.31 -34.03 -2.45
C GLY A 521 20.15 -35.28 -3.30
N ALA A 522 19.12 -36.09 -3.02
CA ALA A 522 18.69 -37.20 -3.86
C ALA A 522 17.46 -36.78 -4.68
N GLY A 523 17.64 -36.47 -5.97
CA GLY A 523 16.54 -36.10 -6.87
C GLY A 523 15.83 -34.79 -6.52
N GLY A 524 16.50 -33.89 -5.79
CA GLY A 524 15.92 -32.64 -5.24
C GLY A 524 15.53 -32.71 -3.75
N PHE A 525 15.74 -33.85 -3.08
CA PHE A 525 15.28 -34.10 -1.72
C PHE A 525 16.42 -34.36 -0.72
N ALA A 526 16.23 -33.92 0.53
CA ALA A 526 17.13 -34.18 1.64
C ALA A 526 16.36 -34.20 2.98
N VAL A 527 17.01 -34.60 4.07
CA VAL A 527 16.43 -34.57 5.42
C VAL A 527 17.06 -33.46 6.25
N ILE A 528 16.23 -32.58 6.83
CA ILE A 528 16.65 -31.68 7.91
C ILE A 528 16.34 -32.32 9.25
N GLY A 529 17.37 -32.51 10.08
CA GLY A 529 17.20 -33.13 11.39
C GLY A 529 16.33 -32.30 12.32
N TYR A 530 15.64 -32.91 13.29
CA TYR A 530 14.77 -32.16 14.21
C TYR A 530 15.53 -31.10 15.03
N ALA A 531 16.75 -31.41 15.47
CA ALA A 531 17.59 -30.44 16.19
C ALA A 531 18.01 -29.25 15.30
N ASP A 532 18.25 -29.51 14.02
CA ASP A 532 18.56 -28.49 13.02
C ASP A 532 17.33 -27.61 12.75
N TRP A 533 16.17 -28.23 12.51
CA TRP A 533 14.90 -27.53 12.34
C TRP A 533 14.58 -26.60 13.52
N LEU A 534 14.64 -27.10 14.75
CA LEU A 534 14.33 -26.30 15.94
C LEU A 534 15.30 -25.11 16.11
N ALA A 535 16.54 -25.24 15.65
CA ALA A 535 17.52 -24.16 15.70
C ALA A 535 17.30 -23.09 14.61
N HIS A 536 16.85 -23.50 13.42
CA HIS A 536 16.89 -22.66 12.22
C HIS A 536 15.53 -22.29 11.60
N ALA A 537 14.43 -22.93 11.99
CA ALA A 537 13.11 -22.65 11.44
C ALA A 537 12.68 -21.19 11.68
N MET A 538 12.17 -20.54 10.64
CA MET A 538 11.64 -19.18 10.69
C MET A 538 10.11 -19.22 10.72
N ASP A 539 9.50 -19.82 9.69
CA ASP A 539 8.05 -19.90 9.52
C ASP A 539 7.61 -21.24 8.92
N ALA A 540 6.40 -21.67 9.26
CA ALA A 540 5.76 -22.85 8.70
C ALA A 540 4.26 -22.61 8.50
N TRP A 541 3.79 -22.97 7.30
CA TRP A 541 2.43 -22.75 6.85
C TRP A 541 1.88 -23.98 6.17
N VAL A 542 0.69 -24.42 6.58
CA VAL A 542 -0.09 -25.40 5.81
C VAL A 542 -1.05 -24.64 4.91
N ALA A 543 -1.12 -25.06 3.64
CA ALA A 543 -1.98 -24.47 2.64
C ALA A 543 -2.68 -25.56 1.83
N ALA A 544 -4.00 -25.45 1.66
CA ALA A 544 -4.78 -26.36 0.83
C ALA A 544 -5.34 -25.63 -0.40
N MET A 545 -5.31 -26.30 -1.55
CA MET A 545 -5.83 -25.74 -2.80
C MET A 545 -7.34 -25.51 -2.73
N GLY A 546 -7.79 -24.40 -3.30
CA GLY A 546 -9.21 -24.10 -3.48
C GLY A 546 -9.80 -24.90 -4.63
N VAL A 547 -11.13 -25.01 -4.65
CA VAL A 547 -11.85 -25.62 -5.77
C VAL A 547 -11.83 -24.64 -6.96
N PRO A 548 -11.35 -25.06 -8.15
CA PRO A 548 -11.39 -24.25 -9.36
C PRO A 548 -12.80 -23.70 -9.62
N GLY A 549 -12.92 -22.44 -10.03
CA GLY A 549 -14.21 -21.80 -10.27
C GLY A 549 -15.02 -21.38 -9.03
N VAL A 550 -14.76 -21.90 -7.82
CA VAL A 550 -15.46 -21.44 -6.59
C VAL A 550 -14.91 -20.11 -6.10
N VAL A 551 -13.60 -19.91 -6.24
CA VAL A 551 -12.94 -18.63 -5.94
C VAL A 551 -13.08 -17.65 -7.11
N SER A 552 -13.08 -18.12 -8.37
CA SER A 552 -13.56 -17.33 -9.52
C SER A 552 -15.02 -16.94 -9.33
N GLY A 553 -15.83 -17.78 -8.69
CA GLY A 553 -17.16 -17.42 -8.20
C GLY A 553 -17.09 -16.28 -7.19
N ARG A 554 -16.13 -16.23 -6.26
CA ARG A 554 -15.95 -15.14 -5.29
C ARG A 554 -15.38 -13.84 -5.90
N LEU A 555 -14.58 -13.97 -6.96
CA LEU A 555 -13.99 -12.86 -7.74
C LEU A 555 -14.98 -12.30 -8.78
N ALA A 556 -15.71 -13.16 -9.49
CA ALA A 556 -16.79 -12.82 -10.42
C ALA A 556 -18.11 -12.45 -9.71
N THR A 557 -18.35 -12.98 -8.50
CA THR A 557 -19.38 -12.46 -7.57
C THR A 557 -18.86 -11.36 -6.66
N GLY A 558 -17.78 -10.69 -7.06
CA GLY A 558 -17.46 -9.33 -6.60
C GLY A 558 -18.64 -8.33 -6.73
N GLY A 559 -19.80 -8.74 -7.27
CA GLY A 559 -21.04 -7.98 -7.24
C GLY A 559 -22.30 -8.66 -6.66
N LYS A 560 -22.34 -9.96 -6.28
CA LYS A 560 -23.58 -10.56 -5.73
C LYS A 560 -23.32 -11.69 -4.73
N LYS A 561 -23.21 -11.34 -3.44
CA LYS A 561 -23.46 -12.30 -2.36
C LYS A 561 -24.94 -12.68 -2.35
N ARG A 562 -25.21 -13.98 -2.35
CA ARG A 562 -26.51 -14.56 -1.99
C ARG A 562 -26.96 -13.97 -0.66
N ALA A 563 -28.01 -13.17 -0.71
CA ALA A 563 -28.69 -12.65 0.46
C ALA A 563 -29.15 -13.84 1.33
N GLY A 564 -28.59 -13.97 2.53
CA GLY A 564 -29.33 -14.58 3.63
C GLY A 564 -30.59 -13.74 3.81
N GLY A 565 -31.75 -14.34 3.55
CA GLY A 565 -33.05 -13.69 3.32
C GLY A 565 -33.65 -12.90 4.49
N ALA A 566 -32.87 -12.48 5.48
CA ALA A 566 -33.32 -11.64 6.59
C ALA A 566 -32.56 -10.30 6.73
N SER A 567 -31.33 -10.16 6.20
CA SER A 567 -30.54 -8.91 6.38
C SER A 567 -30.51 -8.00 5.14
N ALA A 568 -30.80 -8.51 3.95
CA ALA A 568 -30.69 -7.74 2.71
C ALA A 568 -31.76 -6.64 2.54
N ALA A 569 -32.89 -6.75 3.24
CA ALA A 569 -33.92 -5.71 3.23
C ALA A 569 -33.56 -4.48 4.10
N PHE A 570 -32.64 -4.62 5.07
CA PHE A 570 -32.36 -3.56 6.04
C PHE A 570 -31.33 -2.51 5.59
N HIS A 571 -30.51 -2.79 4.57
CA HIS A 571 -29.39 -1.90 4.18
C HIS A 571 -29.34 -1.58 2.68
N ALA A 572 -30.46 -1.68 1.97
CA ALA A 572 -30.54 -1.48 0.51
C ALA A 572 -30.02 -0.12 0.01
N ASN A 573 -29.88 0.85 0.92
CA ASN A 573 -29.52 2.23 0.63
C ASN A 573 -28.08 2.61 1.00
N TRP A 574 -27.32 1.72 1.64
CA TRP A 574 -25.92 2.02 1.99
C TRP A 574 -25.02 1.97 0.76
N TRP A 575 -23.91 2.70 0.78
CA TRP A 575 -22.88 2.50 -0.24
C TRP A 575 -22.32 1.08 -0.20
N ASP A 576 -21.88 0.61 -1.35
CA ASP A 576 -20.96 -0.52 -1.41
C ASP A 576 -19.61 -0.16 -0.76
N GLU A 577 -18.85 -1.20 -0.46
CA GLU A 577 -17.55 -1.08 0.22
C GLU A 577 -16.53 -0.33 -0.64
N GLU A 578 -16.55 -0.53 -1.96
CA GLU A 578 -15.64 0.14 -2.89
C GLU A 578 -15.84 1.67 -2.89
N THR A 579 -17.08 2.12 -2.98
CA THR A 579 -17.46 3.54 -2.94
C THR A 579 -17.04 4.17 -1.62
N ALA A 580 -17.22 3.46 -0.50
CA ALA A 580 -16.77 3.93 0.80
C ALA A 580 -15.25 4.08 0.87
N TYR A 581 -14.48 3.11 0.33
CA TYR A 581 -13.02 3.23 0.24
C TYR A 581 -12.56 4.35 -0.71
N ARG A 582 -13.28 4.61 -1.81
CA ARG A 582 -13.00 5.75 -2.71
C ARG A 582 -13.14 7.10 -2.00
N HIS A 583 -14.01 7.20 -1.01
CA HIS A 583 -14.22 8.39 -0.19
C HIS A 583 -13.44 8.35 1.13
N SER A 584 -12.51 7.41 1.32
CA SER A 584 -11.78 7.25 2.59
C SER A 584 -10.26 7.31 2.39
N ILE A 585 -9.56 8.07 3.23
CA ILE A 585 -8.10 8.04 3.37
C ILE A 585 -7.78 7.21 4.60
N VAL A 586 -7.13 6.06 4.43
CA VAL A 586 -6.71 5.24 5.57
C VAL A 586 -5.26 5.51 5.94
N LEU A 587 -5.07 5.99 7.16
CA LEU A 587 -3.79 6.32 7.76
C LEU A 587 -3.25 5.11 8.54
N GLY A 588 -1.96 4.80 8.34
CA GLY A 588 -1.26 3.76 9.11
C GLY A 588 -0.83 4.24 10.50
N ASN A 589 -0.34 3.30 11.33
CA ASN A 589 0.08 3.53 12.72
C ASN A 589 1.37 4.39 12.85
N ASN A 590 1.85 5.04 11.79
CA ASN A 590 3.03 5.91 11.78
C ASN A 590 2.75 7.27 11.11
N GLY A 591 1.47 7.56 10.85
CA GLY A 591 1.06 8.78 10.15
C GLY A 591 1.33 8.79 8.64
N HIS A 592 1.86 7.70 8.08
CA HIS A 592 1.98 7.54 6.65
C HIS A 592 0.66 7.07 6.04
N VAL A 593 0.36 7.58 4.85
CA VAL A 593 -0.72 7.04 4.01
C VAL A 593 -0.33 5.62 3.64
N ARG A 594 -1.05 4.62 4.15
CA ARG A 594 -0.91 3.27 3.59
C ARG A 594 -1.49 3.33 2.18
N ARG A 595 -0.60 3.24 1.18
CA ARG A 595 -1.05 2.94 -0.18
C ARG A 595 -1.75 1.58 -0.09
N PHE A 596 -3.05 1.56 -0.36
CA PHE A 596 -3.78 0.30 -0.50
C PHE A 596 -3.27 -0.40 -1.74
N ASP A 597 -2.32 -1.31 -1.54
CA ASP A 597 -1.91 -2.27 -2.55
C ASP A 597 -2.98 -3.37 -2.69
N LYS A 598 -4.11 -3.02 -3.31
CA LYS A 598 -5.01 -3.97 -3.97
C LYS A 598 -5.59 -3.32 -5.23
N LEU A 599 -5.02 -3.79 -6.36
CA LEU A 599 -5.34 -3.53 -7.77
C LEU A 599 -5.52 -2.06 -8.22
N ASP A 600 -4.89 -1.78 -9.35
CA ASP A 600 -4.92 -0.54 -10.16
C ASP A 600 -3.98 0.60 -9.75
N GLY A 601 -2.95 0.78 -10.58
CA GLY A 601 -2.14 1.98 -10.62
C GLY A 601 -3.01 3.20 -10.92
N VAL A 602 -2.62 4.35 -10.37
CA VAL A 602 -3.23 5.69 -10.50
C VAL A 602 -4.42 5.98 -9.57
N THR A 603 -5.33 5.04 -9.30
CA THR A 603 -6.65 5.34 -8.68
C THR A 603 -6.66 5.58 -7.16
N ARG A 604 -5.53 5.44 -6.44
CA ARG A 604 -5.52 5.53 -4.96
C ARG A 604 -4.29 6.23 -4.36
N THR A 605 -3.73 7.23 -5.05
CA THR A 605 -2.85 8.19 -4.35
C THR A 605 -3.70 9.07 -3.44
N LEU A 606 -3.14 9.59 -2.34
CA LEU A 606 -3.86 10.56 -1.51
C LEU A 606 -4.31 11.75 -2.35
N GLN A 607 -3.49 12.20 -3.30
CA GLN A 607 -3.85 13.24 -4.26
C GLN A 607 -5.09 12.85 -5.08
N ASN A 608 -5.18 11.59 -5.52
CA ASN A 608 -6.36 11.12 -6.24
C ASN A 608 -7.62 11.20 -5.36
N GLN A 609 -7.55 10.74 -4.11
CA GLN A 609 -8.70 10.71 -3.20
C GLN A 609 -9.12 12.09 -2.68
N ALA A 610 -8.15 12.94 -2.33
CA ALA A 610 -8.40 14.24 -1.71
C ALA A 610 -8.53 15.39 -2.72
N CYS A 611 -8.10 15.21 -3.97
CA CYS A 611 -8.16 16.25 -5.01
C CYS A 611 -8.88 15.76 -6.27
N VAL A 612 -8.42 14.68 -6.91
CA VAL A 612 -8.94 14.29 -8.25
C VAL A 612 -10.38 13.80 -8.20
N LEU A 613 -10.73 12.93 -7.26
CA LEU A 613 -12.10 12.41 -7.13
C LEU A 613 -13.10 13.51 -6.75
N PRO A 614 -12.83 14.37 -5.73
CA PRO A 614 -13.67 15.55 -5.47
C PRO A 614 -13.77 16.49 -6.66
N ASP A 615 -12.66 16.79 -7.36
CA ASP A 615 -12.66 17.67 -8.53
C ASP A 615 -13.54 17.11 -9.65
N THR A 616 -13.41 15.80 -9.94
CA THR A 616 -14.24 15.09 -10.92
C THR A 616 -15.72 15.20 -10.58
N TRP A 617 -16.06 14.96 -9.31
CA TRP A 617 -17.44 15.08 -8.84
C TRP A 617 -17.94 16.53 -8.89
N PHE A 618 -17.11 17.52 -8.52
CA PHE A 618 -17.45 18.95 -8.59
C PHE A 618 -17.70 19.43 -10.02
N ARG A 619 -17.01 18.87 -11.03
CA ARG A 619 -17.26 19.18 -12.46
C ARG A 619 -18.58 18.58 -12.97
N GLN A 620 -18.95 17.41 -12.45
CA GLN A 620 -20.21 16.74 -12.80
C GLN A 620 -21.41 17.36 -12.06
N ASN A 621 -21.18 18.04 -10.94
CA ASN A 621 -22.21 18.66 -10.14
C ASN A 621 -22.37 20.16 -10.46
N ALA A 622 -23.58 20.59 -10.85
CA ALA A 622 -23.87 21.97 -11.27
C ALA A 622 -23.93 23.00 -10.12
N ARG A 623 -23.84 22.59 -8.84
CA ARG A 623 -23.92 23.53 -7.70
C ARG A 623 -22.81 24.58 -7.74
N GLU A 624 -23.16 25.82 -7.38
CA GLU A 624 -22.23 26.96 -7.40
C GLU A 624 -21.07 26.78 -6.42
N LYS A 625 -21.38 26.38 -5.17
CA LYS A 625 -20.38 26.09 -4.12
C LYS A 625 -19.90 24.64 -4.21
N LYS A 626 -18.59 24.45 -4.09
CA LYS A 626 -17.90 23.15 -4.12
C LYS A 626 -17.46 22.78 -2.72
N ARG A 627 -18.32 22.04 -2.03
CA ARG A 627 -18.16 21.70 -0.60
C ARG A 627 -17.45 20.36 -0.46
N LEU A 628 -16.29 20.39 0.18
CA LEU A 628 -15.60 19.18 0.65
C LEU A 628 -15.77 19.09 2.17
N VAL A 629 -16.22 17.93 2.66
CA VAL A 629 -16.36 17.64 4.09
C VAL A 629 -15.32 16.59 4.48
N ILE A 630 -14.37 16.97 5.33
CA ILE A 630 -13.45 16.01 5.93
C ILE A 630 -14.10 15.49 7.21
N TYR A 631 -14.34 14.18 7.25
CA TYR A 631 -14.94 13.49 8.40
C TYR A 631 -13.89 12.63 9.09
N ALA A 632 -13.37 13.10 10.23
CA ALA A 632 -12.45 12.34 11.07
C ALA A 632 -13.26 11.56 12.12
N HIS A 633 -13.32 10.23 11.99
CA HIS A 633 -14.11 9.39 12.90
C HIS A 633 -13.49 9.28 14.30
N GLY A 634 -14.17 8.60 15.24
CA GLY A 634 -13.63 8.36 16.58
C GLY A 634 -12.42 7.41 16.62
N GLY A 635 -11.44 7.72 17.48
CA GLY A 635 -10.12 7.09 17.66
C GLY A 635 -10.03 5.59 17.88
N LEU A 636 -11.17 4.92 18.04
CA LEU A 636 -11.24 3.64 18.75
C LEU A 636 -12.03 2.57 18.00
N ASN A 637 -12.45 2.88 16.78
CA ASN A 637 -13.22 1.97 15.94
C ASN A 637 -12.31 1.25 14.95
N SER A 638 -12.62 -0.02 14.62
CA SER A 638 -11.86 -0.75 13.61
C SER A 638 -11.99 -0.07 12.24
N GLU A 639 -11.04 -0.34 11.33
CA GLU A 639 -11.14 0.12 9.93
C GLU A 639 -12.45 -0.33 9.29
N ALA A 640 -12.88 -1.56 9.58
CA ALA A 640 -14.14 -2.12 9.07
C ALA A 640 -15.35 -1.33 9.58
N ASP A 641 -15.37 -0.93 10.85
CA ASP A 641 -16.47 -0.13 11.42
C ASP A 641 -16.48 1.30 10.86
N ALA A 642 -15.29 1.88 10.63
CA ALA A 642 -15.16 3.19 10.01
C ALA A 642 -15.66 3.20 8.57
N ILE A 643 -15.34 2.15 7.81
CA ILE A 643 -15.89 1.94 6.47
C ILE A 643 -17.40 1.65 6.54
N GLY A 644 -17.87 0.86 7.52
CA GLY A 644 -19.29 0.65 7.79
C GLY A 644 -20.05 1.96 7.99
N ARG A 645 -19.52 2.87 8.81
CA ARG A 645 -20.06 4.23 8.98
C ARG A 645 -20.01 5.05 7.70
N ALA A 646 -18.91 5.03 6.95
CA ALA A 646 -18.84 5.74 5.67
C ALA A 646 -19.94 5.25 4.70
N ARG A 647 -20.23 3.95 4.71
CA ARG A 647 -21.31 3.33 3.91
C ARG A 647 -22.70 3.79 4.36
N ALA A 648 -22.90 4.01 5.66
CA ALA A 648 -24.12 4.57 6.23
C ALA A 648 -24.48 5.93 5.67
N MET A 649 -23.49 6.83 5.80
CA MET A 649 -23.77 8.26 5.88
C MET A 649 -23.37 8.98 4.62
N GLY A 650 -22.45 8.40 3.83
CA GLY A 650 -21.90 9.01 2.63
C GLY A 650 -22.96 9.51 1.66
N ARG A 651 -24.07 8.76 1.50
CA ARG A 651 -25.19 9.13 0.63
C ARG A 651 -25.83 10.47 1.03
N TYR A 652 -25.94 10.77 2.32
CA TYR A 652 -26.54 12.02 2.80
C TYR A 652 -25.64 13.22 2.51
N PHE A 653 -24.32 13.06 2.59
CA PHE A 653 -23.39 14.12 2.17
C PHE A 653 -23.55 14.42 0.68
N LEU A 654 -23.44 13.41 -0.19
CA LEU A 654 -23.56 13.61 -1.64
C LEU A 654 -24.93 14.17 -2.04
N GLY A 655 -26.01 13.63 -1.45
CA GLY A 655 -27.38 14.07 -1.70
C GLY A 655 -27.64 15.54 -1.36
N ASN A 656 -26.90 16.09 -0.40
CA ASN A 656 -26.97 17.49 0.02
C ASN A 656 -25.86 18.36 -0.62
N GLY A 657 -25.21 17.89 -1.67
CA GLY A 657 -24.23 18.67 -2.42
C GLY A 657 -22.87 18.82 -1.72
N CYS A 658 -22.53 17.89 -0.84
CA CYS A 658 -21.27 17.87 -0.09
C CYS A 658 -20.47 16.61 -0.44
N TYR A 659 -19.23 16.74 -0.88
CA TYR A 659 -18.37 15.58 -1.11
C TYR A 659 -17.75 15.13 0.23
N PRO A 660 -18.02 13.92 0.75
CA PRO A 660 -17.41 13.45 1.99
C PRO A 660 -16.04 12.81 1.73
N LEU A 661 -15.08 13.13 2.59
CA LEU A 661 -13.76 12.51 2.63
C LEU A 661 -13.51 12.02 4.06
N PHE A 662 -13.65 10.72 4.29
CA PHE A 662 -13.48 10.09 5.59
C PHE A 662 -11.99 9.89 5.88
N LEU A 663 -11.52 10.40 7.02
CA LEU A 663 -10.20 10.06 7.54
C LEU A 663 -10.36 8.85 8.43
N VAL A 664 -9.78 7.74 7.99
CA VAL A 664 -9.83 6.46 8.66
C VAL A 664 -8.45 6.10 9.21
N TRP A 665 -8.37 5.56 10.41
CA TRP A 665 -7.11 5.04 10.95
C TRP A 665 -7.32 3.66 11.57
N LYS A 666 -6.27 2.84 11.60
CA LYS A 666 -6.32 1.48 12.17
C LYS A 666 -6.24 1.52 13.69
N SER A 667 -7.38 1.57 14.38
CA SER A 667 -7.38 1.37 15.82
C SER A 667 -8.69 0.73 16.31
N GLY A 668 -8.71 -0.60 16.41
CA GLY A 668 -9.71 -1.34 17.20
C GLY A 668 -9.51 -1.16 18.71
N LEU A 669 -9.22 0.06 19.17
CA LEU A 669 -8.83 0.34 20.55
C LEU A 669 -10.03 0.28 21.52
N LEU A 670 -11.26 0.57 21.09
CA LEU A 670 -12.45 0.43 21.95
C LEU A 670 -12.70 -1.04 22.27
N GLU A 671 -12.58 -1.90 21.25
CA GLU A 671 -12.64 -3.34 21.42
C GLU A 671 -11.48 -3.84 22.27
N SER A 672 -10.28 -3.30 22.08
CA SER A 672 -9.09 -3.67 22.86
C SER A 672 -9.22 -3.25 24.33
N PHE A 673 -9.72 -2.05 24.62
CA PHE A 673 -10.03 -1.59 25.98
C PHE A 673 -11.19 -2.38 26.58
N GLY A 674 -12.26 -2.63 25.81
CA GLY A 674 -13.40 -3.42 26.23
C GLY A 674 -13.02 -4.88 26.53
N ASN A 675 -12.20 -5.51 25.69
CA ASN A 675 -11.68 -6.85 25.88
C ASN A 675 -10.72 -6.90 27.06
N MET A 676 -9.82 -5.92 27.22
CA MET A 676 -8.93 -5.86 28.39
C MET A 676 -9.69 -5.70 29.70
N LEU A 677 -10.73 -4.85 29.71
CA LEU A 677 -11.63 -4.69 30.84
C LEU A 677 -12.39 -5.99 31.13
N LYS A 678 -12.87 -6.70 30.10
CA LYS A 678 -13.62 -7.95 30.23
C LYS A 678 -12.74 -9.16 30.61
N ASP A 679 -11.54 -9.28 30.06
CA ASP A 679 -10.62 -10.40 30.27
C ASP A 679 -10.08 -10.42 31.70
N LYS A 680 -9.86 -9.25 32.31
CA LYS A 680 -9.42 -9.15 33.71
C LYS A 680 -10.57 -9.13 34.71
N ALA A 681 -11.80 -8.85 34.24
CA ALA A 681 -13.03 -9.01 35.01
C ALA A 681 -13.55 -10.47 35.01
N ARG A 682 -13.00 -11.36 34.17
CA ARG A 682 -13.30 -12.79 34.21
C ARG A 682 -12.57 -13.47 35.38
N PRO A 683 -13.26 -14.26 36.21
CA PRO A 683 -12.62 -15.03 37.27
C PRO A 683 -11.66 -16.09 36.71
N GLY A 684 -10.35 -15.90 36.89
CA GLY A 684 -9.36 -16.97 36.97
C GLY A 684 -8.46 -17.20 35.74
N ALA A 685 -7.17 -16.86 35.88
CA ALA A 685 -6.01 -17.72 35.58
C ALA A 685 -4.69 -16.97 35.85
N ALA A 686 -4.15 -17.08 37.08
CA ALA A 686 -2.73 -17.16 37.46
C ALA A 686 -2.47 -16.61 38.88
N GLY A 687 -2.46 -17.54 39.84
CA GLY A 687 -1.68 -17.57 41.09
C GLY A 687 -1.47 -16.30 41.92
N MET A 688 -2.17 -16.21 43.06
CA MET A 688 -1.61 -15.84 44.38
C MET A 688 -2.55 -16.38 45.47
N ALA A 689 -1.98 -17.08 46.44
CA ALA A 689 -2.70 -17.71 47.55
C ALA A 689 -3.04 -16.70 48.65
N GLY A 690 -4.26 -16.80 49.20
CA GLY A 690 -4.67 -16.21 50.48
C GLY A 690 -5.78 -15.15 50.42
N GLY A 691 -6.97 -15.49 50.94
CA GLY A 691 -8.04 -14.52 51.28
C GLY A 691 -9.34 -14.67 50.47
N PHE A 692 -10.09 -15.77 50.66
CA PHE A 692 -11.20 -16.19 49.79
C PHE A 692 -12.61 -15.70 50.20
N ALA A 693 -12.75 -14.76 51.15
CA ALA A 693 -14.06 -14.37 51.69
C ALA A 693 -14.55 -12.96 51.33
N ASP A 694 -13.66 -12.00 50.99
CA ASP A 694 -14.07 -10.61 50.66
C ASP A 694 -14.24 -10.34 49.16
N TRP A 695 -13.85 -11.26 48.29
CA TRP A 695 -13.82 -11.03 46.83
C TRP A 695 -15.18 -11.26 46.13
N LEU A 696 -16.15 -11.90 46.81
CA LEU A 696 -17.39 -12.38 46.20
C LEU A 696 -18.52 -11.35 46.09
N ASN A 697 -18.35 -10.09 46.54
CA ASN A 697 -19.42 -9.08 46.49
C ASN A 697 -19.05 -7.73 45.86
N ASP A 698 -17.77 -7.45 45.58
CA ASP A 698 -17.39 -6.12 45.10
C ASP A 698 -17.41 -6.05 43.56
N LYS A 699 -18.40 -5.33 43.05
CA LYS A 699 -18.30 -4.59 41.79
C LYS A 699 -16.91 -3.95 41.76
N VAL A 700 -16.05 -4.32 40.81
CA VAL A 700 -14.75 -3.64 40.63
C VAL A 700 -15.05 -2.17 40.42
N THR A 701 -14.84 -1.35 41.45
CA THR A 701 -15.25 0.05 41.42
C THR A 701 -14.38 0.80 40.42
N ASP A 702 -14.94 1.81 39.72
CA ASP A 702 -14.22 2.62 38.74
C ASP A 702 -12.80 3.05 39.20
N PRO A 703 -12.56 3.47 40.46
CA PRO A 703 -11.22 3.86 40.91
C PRO A 703 -10.18 2.72 40.89
N VAL A 704 -10.63 1.47 41.07
CA VAL A 704 -9.77 0.28 40.97
C VAL A 704 -9.44 0.02 39.50
N ILE A 705 -10.42 0.13 38.60
CA ILE A 705 -10.23 -0.01 37.14
C ILE A 705 -9.24 1.03 36.62
N GLU A 706 -9.44 2.29 37.01
CA GLU A 706 -8.59 3.43 36.62
C GLU A 706 -7.12 3.22 37.02
N LYS A 707 -6.88 2.69 38.23
CA LYS A 707 -5.51 2.45 38.74
C LYS A 707 -4.86 1.15 38.24
N THR A 708 -5.63 0.07 38.06
CA THR A 708 -5.08 -1.28 37.78
C THR A 708 -5.08 -1.69 36.31
N ILE A 709 -5.90 -1.05 35.47
CA ILE A 709 -6.03 -1.33 34.04
C ILE A 709 -5.69 -0.07 33.23
N GLY A 710 -6.30 1.07 33.60
CA GLY A 710 -6.15 2.33 32.89
C GLY A 710 -4.71 2.81 32.73
N ARG A 711 -3.99 2.97 33.84
CA ARG A 711 -2.62 3.51 33.83
C ARG A 711 -1.51 2.57 33.33
N PRO A 712 -1.43 1.29 33.72
CA PRO A 712 -0.32 0.43 33.31
C PRO A 712 -0.47 -0.18 31.91
N LEU A 713 -1.70 -0.34 31.40
CA LEU A 713 -1.96 -1.09 30.17
C LEU A 713 -2.65 -0.25 29.08
N ALA A 714 -3.63 0.58 29.44
CA ALA A 714 -4.41 1.34 28.45
C ALA A 714 -3.79 2.71 28.09
N ARG A 715 -3.11 3.38 29.03
CA ARG A 715 -2.43 4.67 28.80
C ARG A 715 -1.31 4.63 27.75
N PRO A 716 -0.47 3.59 27.65
CA PRO A 716 0.50 3.47 26.56
C PRO A 716 -0.17 3.44 25.18
N LEU A 717 -1.23 2.66 25.02
CA LEU A 717 -2.00 2.57 23.77
C LEU A 717 -2.69 3.90 23.40
N TRP A 718 -3.23 4.60 24.40
CA TRP A 718 -3.79 5.94 24.21
C TRP A 718 -2.73 6.97 23.82
N SER A 719 -1.55 6.91 24.45
CA SER A 719 -0.41 7.77 24.12
C SER A 719 0.09 7.51 22.70
N GLU A 720 0.25 6.24 22.32
CA GLU A 720 0.63 5.81 20.97
C GLU A 720 -0.42 6.28 19.93
N MET A 721 -1.72 6.21 20.23
CA MET A 721 -2.76 6.74 19.35
C MET A 721 -2.63 8.26 19.14
N LYS A 722 -2.40 9.03 20.21
CA LYS A 722 -2.17 10.48 20.11
C LYS A 722 -0.90 10.79 19.32
N GLU A 723 0.15 10.01 19.53
CA GLU A 723 1.41 10.11 18.79
C GLU A 723 1.22 9.76 17.31
N ASN A 724 0.44 8.74 16.98
CA ASN A 724 0.13 8.37 15.59
C ASN A 724 -0.70 9.43 14.89
N ALA A 725 -1.66 10.03 15.59
CA ALA A 725 -2.41 11.20 15.10
C ALA A 725 -1.50 12.44 14.95
N GLU A 726 -0.46 12.57 15.79
CA GLU A 726 0.56 13.63 15.72
C GLU A 726 1.50 13.43 14.53
N LEU A 727 2.07 12.24 14.38
CA LEU A 727 2.90 11.83 13.25
C LEU A 727 2.13 11.93 11.93
N ALA A 728 0.82 11.68 11.91
CA ALA A 728 0.01 11.86 10.72
C ALA A 728 -0.02 13.31 10.23
N ALA A 729 0.23 14.30 11.09
CA ALA A 729 0.17 15.71 10.74
C ALA A 729 1.55 16.37 10.54
N GLU A 730 2.66 15.63 10.65
CA GLU A 730 4.01 16.18 10.42
C GLU A 730 4.33 16.41 8.93
N SER A 731 5.28 17.32 8.68
CA SER A 731 5.79 17.66 7.34
C SER A 731 6.32 16.41 6.62
N GLY A 732 5.91 16.19 5.35
CA GLY A 732 6.27 15.00 4.58
C GLY A 732 5.47 13.72 4.89
N ARG A 733 4.49 13.76 5.81
CA ARG A 733 3.59 12.62 6.15
C ARG A 733 2.15 12.86 5.66
N GLY A 734 1.21 11.98 6.01
CA GLY A 734 -0.12 11.93 5.40
C GLY A 734 -0.93 13.22 5.46
N GLY A 735 -0.74 14.04 6.50
CA GLY A 735 -1.40 15.31 6.73
C GLY A 735 -0.82 16.46 5.90
N ASP A 736 0.49 16.49 5.64
CA ASP A 736 1.08 17.45 4.71
C ASP A 736 0.68 17.12 3.26
N LEU A 737 0.70 15.83 2.88
CA LEU A 737 0.17 15.38 1.59
C LEU A 737 -1.32 15.73 1.44
N LEU A 738 -2.12 15.55 2.50
CA LEU A 738 -3.54 15.89 2.50
C LEU A 738 -3.73 17.39 2.30
N THR A 739 -2.99 18.19 3.05
CA THR A 739 -3.09 19.65 2.95
C THR A 739 -2.62 20.15 1.59
N GLU A 740 -1.63 19.51 0.98
CA GLU A 740 -1.17 19.79 -0.38
C GLU A 740 -2.23 19.45 -1.44
N ALA A 741 -2.90 18.31 -1.29
CA ALA A 741 -4.02 17.92 -2.15
C ALA A 741 -5.21 18.89 -2.01
N LEU A 742 -5.54 19.27 -0.78
CA LEU A 742 -6.57 20.28 -0.49
C LEU A 742 -6.19 21.65 -1.06
N ARG A 743 -4.90 22.01 -1.04
CA ARG A 743 -4.40 23.25 -1.64
C ARG A 743 -4.58 23.25 -3.15
N ALA A 744 -4.26 22.14 -3.81
CA ALA A 744 -4.49 21.97 -5.24
C ALA A 744 -5.99 22.03 -5.59
N LEU A 745 -6.84 21.39 -4.79
CA LEU A 745 -8.29 21.43 -4.98
C LEU A 745 -8.86 22.83 -4.77
N ALA A 746 -8.48 23.51 -3.69
CA ALA A 746 -8.86 24.90 -3.42
C ALA A 746 -8.39 25.83 -4.55
N GLY A 747 -7.16 25.65 -5.05
CA GLY A 747 -6.63 26.39 -6.19
C GLY A 747 -7.42 26.17 -7.49
N SER A 748 -8.04 25.00 -7.67
CA SER A 748 -8.85 24.69 -8.86
C SER A 748 -10.21 25.39 -8.87
N TRP A 749 -10.75 25.72 -7.69
CA TRP A 749 -12.12 26.22 -7.54
C TRP A 749 -12.22 27.63 -6.94
N GLY A 750 -11.13 28.17 -6.37
CA GLY A 750 -11.06 29.54 -5.83
C GLY A 750 -12.13 29.79 -4.77
N ASP A 751 -12.79 30.95 -4.84
CA ASP A 751 -13.83 31.38 -3.89
C ASP A 751 -15.10 30.52 -3.87
N ARG A 752 -15.23 29.59 -4.82
CA ARG A 752 -16.31 28.60 -4.84
C ARG A 752 -16.02 27.40 -3.94
N PHE A 753 -14.76 27.17 -3.55
CA PHE A 753 -14.37 26.06 -2.70
C PHE A 753 -14.69 26.34 -1.22
N GLU A 754 -15.32 25.37 -0.57
CA GLU A 754 -15.60 25.41 0.85
C GLU A 754 -15.14 24.11 1.50
N LEU A 755 -14.30 24.23 2.53
CA LEU A 755 -13.82 23.13 3.34
C LEU A 755 -14.56 23.11 4.68
N HIS A 756 -15.15 21.97 5.01
CA HIS A 756 -15.83 21.75 6.29
C HIS A 756 -15.18 20.58 7.00
N LEU A 757 -14.93 20.73 8.30
CA LEU A 757 -14.28 19.71 9.11
C LEU A 757 -15.28 19.17 10.13
N VAL A 758 -15.39 17.85 10.23
CA VAL A 758 -16.24 17.16 11.22
C VAL A 758 -15.37 16.13 11.94
N GLY A 759 -15.29 16.22 13.26
CA GLY A 759 -14.45 15.35 14.08
C GLY A 759 -15.20 14.78 15.27
N HIS A 760 -15.23 13.45 15.39
CA HIS A 760 -15.80 12.77 16.54
C HIS A 760 -14.70 12.27 17.48
N SER A 761 -14.85 12.44 18.79
CA SER A 761 -13.93 11.89 19.79
C SER A 761 -12.47 12.27 19.49
N ALA A 762 -11.56 11.31 19.31
CA ALA A 762 -10.16 11.56 18.95
C ALA A 762 -9.96 12.24 17.57
N GLY A 763 -10.99 12.27 16.71
CA GLY A 763 -10.98 13.08 15.49
C GLY A 763 -10.76 14.58 15.76
N SER A 764 -11.11 15.07 16.95
CA SER A 764 -10.78 16.44 17.37
C SER A 764 -9.26 16.67 17.51
N ILE A 765 -8.48 15.63 17.81
CA ILE A 765 -7.01 15.71 17.89
C ILE A 765 -6.45 15.80 16.47
N ALA A 766 -6.89 14.91 15.57
CA ALA A 766 -6.45 14.91 14.18
C ALA A 766 -6.78 16.23 13.47
N LEU A 767 -8.01 16.74 13.60
CA LEU A 767 -8.42 18.00 13.00
C LEU A 767 -7.70 19.21 13.59
N GLY A 768 -7.43 19.21 14.90
CA GLY A 768 -6.69 20.30 15.54
C GLY A 768 -5.30 20.48 14.92
N ARG A 769 -4.58 19.38 14.69
CA ARG A 769 -3.28 19.45 14.00
C ARG A 769 -3.43 19.84 12.53
N LEU A 770 -4.44 19.30 11.84
CA LEU A 770 -4.70 19.64 10.44
C LEU A 770 -4.95 21.14 10.25
N LEU A 771 -5.60 21.81 11.20
CA LEU A 771 -5.80 23.27 11.16
C LEU A 771 -4.48 24.05 11.12
N GLY A 772 -3.48 23.62 11.88
CA GLY A 772 -2.14 24.21 11.84
C GLY A 772 -1.51 24.10 10.44
N ASN A 773 -1.62 22.93 9.81
CA ASN A 773 -1.11 22.70 8.45
C ASN A 773 -1.90 23.51 7.40
N LEU A 774 -3.24 23.52 7.50
CA LEU A 774 -4.10 24.34 6.64
C LEU A 774 -3.74 25.82 6.75
N ALA A 775 -3.46 26.31 7.96
CA ALA A 775 -3.04 27.69 8.19
C ALA A 775 -1.68 27.98 7.56
N GLN A 776 -0.69 27.10 7.74
CA GLN A 776 0.64 27.23 7.11
C GLN A 776 0.55 27.24 5.57
N LYS A 777 -0.42 26.53 4.98
CA LYS A 777 -0.63 26.47 3.53
C LYS A 777 -1.61 27.52 3.00
N GLY A 778 -2.05 28.47 3.83
CA GLY A 778 -2.96 29.56 3.44
C GLY A 778 -4.41 29.16 3.21
N LEU A 779 -4.84 28.00 3.70
CA LEU A 779 -6.18 27.45 3.50
C LEU A 779 -7.20 27.80 4.59
N SER A 780 -6.81 28.54 5.63
CA SER A 780 -7.72 28.94 6.72
C SER A 780 -8.98 29.67 6.21
N GLY A 781 -8.88 30.46 5.13
CA GLY A 781 -10.02 31.14 4.52
C GLY A 781 -11.02 30.21 3.82
N SER A 782 -10.54 29.03 3.38
CA SER A 782 -11.38 27.99 2.77
C SER A 782 -12.18 27.21 3.82
N VAL A 783 -11.72 27.16 5.08
CA VAL A 783 -12.44 26.50 6.17
C VAL A 783 -13.68 27.33 6.55
N LYS A 784 -14.87 26.80 6.27
CA LYS A 784 -16.16 27.49 6.52
C LYS A 784 -16.84 27.05 7.81
N SER A 785 -16.61 25.82 8.26
CA SER A 785 -17.12 25.34 9.56
C SER A 785 -16.27 24.21 10.13
N VAL A 786 -16.18 24.14 11.44
CA VAL A 786 -15.60 23.01 12.17
C VAL A 786 -16.62 22.50 13.18
N HIS A 787 -16.96 21.22 13.12
CA HIS A 787 -17.95 20.58 14.00
C HIS A 787 -17.24 19.48 14.78
N LEU A 788 -17.27 19.56 16.11
CA LEU A 788 -16.68 18.53 16.96
C LEU A 788 -17.77 17.85 17.81
N TYR A 789 -17.83 16.53 17.72
CA TYR A 789 -18.71 15.70 18.52
C TYR A 789 -17.91 15.05 19.64
N ALA A 790 -18.30 15.28 20.89
CA ALA A 790 -17.65 14.73 22.09
C ALA A 790 -16.10 14.74 22.01
N PRO A 791 -15.45 15.91 21.78
CA PRO A 791 -14.02 15.96 21.48
C PRO A 791 -13.16 15.41 22.61
N ALA A 792 -12.34 14.40 22.30
CA ALA A 792 -11.51 13.70 23.29
C ALA A 792 -10.12 14.33 23.52
N CYS A 793 -9.91 15.56 23.05
CA CYS A 793 -8.64 16.28 23.21
C CYS A 793 -8.60 17.00 24.56
N THR A 794 -7.39 17.15 25.13
CA THR A 794 -7.21 17.93 26.36
C THR A 794 -7.44 19.42 26.10
N VAL A 795 -7.82 20.17 27.13
CA VAL A 795 -7.98 21.64 27.01
C VAL A 795 -6.67 22.33 26.60
N ALA A 796 -5.54 21.83 27.11
CA ALA A 796 -4.21 22.33 26.70
C ALA A 796 -3.96 22.12 25.19
N PHE A 797 -4.37 20.96 24.66
CA PHE A 797 -4.31 20.72 23.21
C PHE A 797 -5.21 21.68 22.44
N ALA A 798 -6.44 21.91 22.92
CA ALA A 798 -7.39 22.81 22.30
C ALA A 798 -6.86 24.25 22.23
N ASN A 799 -6.22 24.73 23.31
CA ASN A 799 -5.54 26.03 23.33
C ASN A 799 -4.37 26.13 22.37
N ARG A 800 -3.68 25.02 22.10
CA ARG A 800 -2.53 25.01 21.20
C ARG A 800 -2.94 25.00 19.73
N HIS A 801 -4.07 24.36 19.39
CA HIS A 801 -4.40 24.00 18.01
C HIS A 801 -5.69 24.61 17.48
N TYR A 802 -6.62 25.03 18.35
CA TYR A 802 -7.87 25.68 17.93
C TYR A 802 -7.89 27.15 18.32
N ALA A 803 -7.62 27.47 19.58
CA ALA A 803 -7.69 28.83 20.11
C ALA A 803 -6.83 29.88 19.36
N PRO A 804 -5.64 29.57 18.81
CA PRO A 804 -4.84 30.56 18.08
C PRO A 804 -5.48 31.02 16.77
N HIS A 805 -6.46 30.27 16.25
CA HIS A 805 -7.14 30.57 15.00
C HIS A 805 -8.48 31.26 15.27
N ALA A 806 -8.47 32.59 15.46
CA ALA A 806 -9.67 33.37 15.80
C ALA A 806 -10.84 33.17 14.81
N GLU A 807 -10.57 33.10 13.51
CA GLU A 807 -11.59 32.83 12.48
C GLU A 807 -12.19 31.43 12.58
N ILE A 808 -11.38 30.44 12.99
CA ILE A 808 -11.85 29.06 13.18
C ILE A 808 -12.72 28.99 14.44
N MET A 809 -12.32 29.66 15.53
CA MET A 809 -13.11 29.71 16.77
C MET A 809 -14.51 30.32 16.57
N ARG A 810 -14.66 31.29 15.66
CA ARG A 810 -15.97 31.85 15.28
C ARG A 810 -16.85 30.87 14.49
N LYS A 811 -16.24 29.86 13.87
CA LYS A 811 -16.88 28.84 13.02
C LYS A 811 -16.90 27.45 13.66
N LEU A 812 -16.44 27.35 14.91
CA LEU A 812 -16.39 26.12 15.68
C LEU A 812 -17.76 25.87 16.32
N HIS A 813 -18.26 24.65 16.14
CA HIS A 813 -19.46 24.11 16.75
C HIS A 813 -19.08 22.90 17.59
N LEU A 814 -19.65 22.83 18.80
CA LEU A 814 -19.42 21.74 19.72
C LEU A 814 -20.75 21.09 20.06
N ASP A 815 -20.82 19.77 19.96
CA ASP A 815 -21.95 18.97 20.41
C ASP A 815 -21.39 17.95 21.42
N ILE A 816 -21.79 18.08 22.70
CA ILE A 816 -21.27 17.31 23.85
C ILE A 816 -22.41 16.75 24.70
N LEU A 817 -22.16 15.74 25.53
CA LEU A 817 -23.15 15.26 26.50
C LEU A 817 -23.10 16.09 27.79
N SER A 818 -24.21 16.13 28.52
CA SER A 818 -24.24 16.67 29.88
C SER A 818 -23.43 15.80 30.83
N ASP A 819 -22.90 16.40 31.91
CA ASP A 819 -22.13 15.71 32.94
C ASP A 819 -22.88 14.52 33.55
N ARG A 820 -24.20 14.66 33.67
CA ARG A 820 -25.10 13.59 34.10
C ARG A 820 -25.08 12.42 33.11
N ARG A 821 -25.25 12.69 31.80
CA ARG A 821 -25.26 11.63 30.77
C ARG A 821 -23.92 10.98 30.58
N GLU A 822 -22.83 11.74 30.67
CA GLU A 822 -21.47 11.19 30.67
C GLU A 822 -21.22 10.22 31.85
N LYS A 823 -21.86 10.47 33.01
CA LYS A 823 -21.78 9.58 34.19
C LYS A 823 -22.75 8.39 34.14
N ASP A 824 -23.82 8.50 33.37
CA ASP A 824 -24.81 7.42 33.15
C ASP A 824 -24.43 6.49 31.98
N ASP A 825 -23.44 6.87 31.15
CA ASP A 825 -22.89 6.06 30.05
C ASP A 825 -21.94 4.96 30.58
N ASN A 826 -21.45 4.08 29.70
CA ASN A 826 -20.52 3.03 30.09
C ASN A 826 -19.54 2.67 28.97
N VAL A 827 -18.38 2.10 29.35
CA VAL A 827 -17.46 1.45 28.41
C VAL A 827 -17.53 -0.07 28.62
N ALA A 828 -18.04 -0.76 27.59
CA ALA A 828 -18.15 -2.22 27.53
C ALA A 828 -18.85 -2.85 28.75
N THR A 829 -19.80 -2.13 29.36
CA THR A 829 -20.51 -2.47 30.61
C THR A 829 -19.63 -2.70 31.84
N VAL A 830 -18.32 -2.45 31.75
CA VAL A 830 -17.36 -2.67 32.85
C VAL A 830 -17.07 -1.35 33.55
N TYR A 831 -16.65 -0.32 32.81
CA TYR A 831 -16.49 1.04 33.36
C TYR A 831 -17.83 1.76 33.32
N GLN A 832 -18.33 2.23 34.46
CA GLN A 832 -19.71 2.72 34.62
C GLN A 832 -19.87 4.21 34.32
N LYS A 833 -18.98 4.75 33.48
CA LYS A 833 -19.05 6.12 32.96
C LYS A 833 -18.63 6.10 31.49
N SER A 834 -18.75 7.24 30.84
CA SER A 834 -18.34 7.41 29.47
C SER A 834 -16.85 7.21 29.23
N LEU A 835 -16.52 7.03 27.96
CA LEU A 835 -15.16 6.99 27.50
C LEU A 835 -14.38 8.28 27.82
N LEU A 836 -14.99 9.46 27.75
CA LEU A 836 -14.29 10.71 28.07
C LEU A 836 -13.90 10.77 29.54
N TYR A 837 -14.73 10.24 30.43
CA TYR A 837 -14.37 10.05 31.84
C TYR A 837 -13.23 9.06 32.02
N PHE A 838 -13.23 7.96 31.27
CA PHE A 838 -12.13 7.00 31.32
C PHE A 838 -10.81 7.62 30.84
N VAL A 839 -10.85 8.39 29.74
CA VAL A 839 -9.70 9.14 29.23
C VAL A 839 -9.20 10.14 30.29
N SER A 840 -10.11 10.95 30.84
CA SER A 840 -9.82 11.97 31.84
C SER A 840 -9.21 11.38 33.12
N ASN A 841 -9.78 10.30 33.63
CA ASN A 841 -9.40 9.75 34.92
C ASN A 841 -8.22 8.77 34.85
N ALA A 842 -7.99 8.11 33.70
CA ALA A 842 -7.11 6.94 33.66
C ALA A 842 -6.05 6.97 32.56
N LEU A 843 -6.35 7.57 31.40
CA LEU A 843 -5.50 7.44 30.20
C LEU A 843 -4.61 8.67 29.97
N GLU A 844 -4.96 9.82 30.53
CA GLU A 844 -4.09 11.00 30.51
C GLU A 844 -2.98 10.93 31.56
N ALA A 845 -1.96 11.79 31.38
CA ALA A 845 -0.80 11.82 32.27
C ALA A 845 -1.19 12.13 33.72
N ASP A 846 -2.07 13.11 33.88
CA ASP A 846 -2.64 13.50 35.17
C ASP A 846 -4.03 12.88 35.33
N LEU A 847 -4.39 12.56 36.57
CA LEU A 847 -5.72 12.08 36.92
C LEU A 847 -6.71 13.24 36.77
N ARG A 848 -7.94 12.93 36.33
CA ARG A 848 -9.04 13.89 36.14
C ARG A 848 -8.64 15.05 35.22
N MET A 849 -7.87 14.74 34.18
CA MET A 849 -7.41 15.71 33.17
C MET A 849 -8.63 16.35 32.48
N PRO A 850 -8.73 17.69 32.39
CA PRO A 850 -9.80 18.34 31.66
C PRO A 850 -9.78 17.99 30.16
N ILE A 851 -10.83 17.32 29.71
CA ILE A 851 -11.08 16.95 28.30
C ILE A 851 -12.13 17.90 27.73
N LEU A 852 -11.88 18.44 26.54
CA LEU A 852 -12.72 19.48 25.92
C LEU A 852 -14.19 19.07 25.78
N GLY A 853 -14.46 17.78 25.54
CA GLY A 853 -15.81 17.25 25.39
C GLY A 853 -16.61 17.16 26.69
N LEU A 854 -16.02 17.38 27.86
CA LEU A 854 -16.73 17.33 29.13
C LEU A 854 -17.34 18.69 29.49
N GLU A 855 -18.62 18.71 29.87
CA GLU A 855 -19.34 19.91 30.31
C GLU A 855 -18.59 20.69 31.41
N ASN A 856 -17.88 19.98 32.29
CA ASN A 856 -17.06 20.54 33.36
C ASN A 856 -16.06 21.61 32.89
N VAL A 857 -15.53 21.50 31.66
CA VAL A 857 -14.62 22.51 31.09
C VAL A 857 -15.30 23.88 30.96
N PHE A 858 -16.60 23.90 30.69
CA PHE A 858 -17.39 25.12 30.49
C PHE A 858 -18.01 25.65 31.78
N ASN A 859 -17.93 24.92 32.90
CA ASN A 859 -18.44 25.34 34.19
C ASN A 859 -17.39 26.17 34.96
N PRO A 860 -17.58 27.50 35.16
CA PRO A 860 -16.61 28.36 35.84
C PRO A 860 -16.26 27.90 37.27
N ARG A 861 -17.16 27.16 37.92
CA ARG A 861 -17.02 26.65 39.28
C ARG A 861 -16.37 25.27 39.38
N TYR A 862 -16.09 24.63 38.25
CA TYR A 862 -15.41 23.34 38.27
C TYR A 862 -14.01 23.52 38.90
N CYS A 863 -13.67 22.66 39.85
CA CYS A 863 -12.37 22.59 40.53
C CYS A 863 -11.94 21.13 40.80
N GLY A 864 -12.58 20.16 40.11
CA GLY A 864 -12.44 18.73 40.40
C GLY A 864 -11.24 18.02 39.74
N TRP A 865 -10.34 18.74 39.07
CA TRP A 865 -9.13 18.17 38.47
C TRP A 865 -7.96 18.12 39.46
N ASP A 866 -6.95 17.29 39.19
CA ASP A 866 -5.79 17.16 40.07
C ASP A 866 -4.76 18.28 39.82
N GLY A 867 -5.08 19.48 40.32
CA GLY A 867 -4.20 20.42 41.03
C GLY A 867 -3.01 21.13 40.33
N ALA A 868 -2.55 20.74 39.13
CA ALA A 868 -1.41 21.44 38.51
C ALA A 868 -1.78 22.87 38.09
N SER A 869 -0.92 23.86 38.42
CA SER A 869 -1.14 25.28 38.08
C SER A 869 -1.29 25.51 36.58
N SER A 870 -0.53 24.78 35.76
CA SER A 870 -0.60 24.80 34.29
C SER A 870 -1.97 24.35 33.74
N THR A 871 -2.68 23.47 34.44
CA THR A 871 -4.01 22.99 34.04
C THR A 871 -5.07 24.05 34.31
N ALA A 872 -5.00 24.75 35.45
CA ALA A 872 -5.88 25.86 35.77
C ALA A 872 -5.73 27.01 34.75
N GLU A 873 -4.49 27.31 34.36
CA GLU A 873 -4.17 28.28 33.32
C GLU A 873 -4.74 27.85 31.96
N ALA A 874 -4.57 26.58 31.56
CA ALA A 874 -5.14 26.07 30.33
C ALA A 874 -6.68 26.20 30.28
N ILE A 875 -7.38 25.84 31.35
CA ILE A 875 -8.85 26.01 31.41
C ILE A 875 -9.24 27.48 31.26
N THR A 876 -8.53 28.37 31.97
CA THR A 876 -8.78 29.81 31.93
C THR A 876 -8.57 30.37 30.52
N ASN A 877 -7.47 30.01 29.87
CA ASN A 877 -7.15 30.44 28.51
C ASN A 877 -8.21 29.97 27.49
N TRP A 878 -8.69 28.73 27.63
CA TRP A 878 -9.73 28.21 26.75
C TRP A 878 -11.05 28.94 26.93
N ARG A 879 -11.46 29.19 28.18
CA ARG A 879 -12.69 29.94 28.49
C ARG A 879 -12.62 31.36 27.94
N ASN A 880 -11.49 32.04 28.10
CA ASN A 880 -11.28 33.36 27.52
C ASN A 880 -11.41 33.33 25.99
N ALA A 881 -10.78 32.36 25.32
CA ALA A 881 -10.89 32.21 23.87
C ALA A 881 -12.34 31.88 23.41
N ALA A 882 -13.05 31.05 24.18
CA ALA A 882 -14.45 30.71 23.94
C ALA A 882 -15.37 31.93 24.11
N ASP A 883 -15.13 32.78 25.11
CA ASP A 883 -15.89 34.01 25.35
C ASP A 883 -15.63 35.04 24.24
N ILE A 884 -14.37 35.30 23.90
CA ILE A 884 -13.97 36.23 22.81
C ILE A 884 -14.62 35.82 21.48
N SER A 885 -14.71 34.53 21.20
CA SER A 885 -15.30 34.01 19.97
C SER A 885 -16.80 33.78 20.04
N LYS A 886 -17.44 34.01 21.20
CA LYS A 886 -18.86 33.67 21.46
C LYS A 886 -19.19 32.20 21.17
N LEU A 887 -18.28 31.28 21.50
CA LEU A 887 -18.43 29.85 21.25
C LEU A 887 -19.66 29.26 21.96
N LYS A 888 -20.09 29.86 23.08
CA LYS A 888 -21.30 29.45 23.82
C LYS A 888 -22.57 29.43 22.96
N GLU A 889 -22.67 30.30 21.94
CA GLU A 889 -23.81 30.33 21.00
C GLU A 889 -23.82 29.11 20.04
N ARG A 890 -22.70 28.38 19.96
CA ARG A 890 -22.49 27.23 19.08
C ARG A 890 -22.12 25.95 19.84
N LEU A 891 -22.27 25.97 21.16
CA LEU A 891 -22.15 24.81 22.04
C LEU A 891 -23.55 24.22 22.28
N THR A 892 -23.71 22.94 21.97
CA THR A 892 -24.92 22.16 22.27
C THR A 892 -24.55 21.12 23.33
N ILE A 893 -25.25 21.15 24.46
CA ILE A 893 -25.14 20.15 25.53
C ILE A 893 -26.37 19.26 25.46
N HIS A 894 -26.17 18.00 25.11
CA HIS A 894 -27.19 16.98 24.97
C HIS A 894 -27.46 16.32 26.33
N ASP A 895 -28.70 16.42 26.79
CA ASP A 895 -29.16 15.85 28.07
C ASP A 895 -30.31 14.84 27.89
N GLU A 896 -30.73 14.63 26.65
CA GLU A 896 -31.69 13.59 26.28
C GLU A 896 -31.19 12.19 26.63
N GLU A 897 -32.10 11.31 27.07
CA GLU A 897 -31.77 9.92 27.39
C GLU A 897 -31.64 9.06 26.14
N LYS A 898 -32.41 9.38 25.11
CA LYS A 898 -32.47 8.63 23.85
C LYS A 898 -32.24 9.55 22.67
N ILE A 899 -31.43 9.07 21.74
CA ILE A 899 -31.17 9.70 20.45
C ILE A 899 -31.96 8.98 19.36
N LEU A 900 -32.39 9.73 18.36
CA LEU A 900 -33.11 9.19 17.21
C LEU A 900 -32.08 8.67 16.19
N THR A 901 -32.12 7.37 15.90
CA THR A 901 -31.20 6.71 14.95
C THR A 901 -31.86 6.37 13.61
N ARG A 902 -33.19 6.31 13.57
CA ARG A 902 -33.97 6.28 12.32
C ARG A 902 -35.35 6.89 12.48
N ARG A 903 -35.79 7.71 11.51
CA ARG A 903 -37.17 8.19 11.41
C ARG A 903 -38.08 7.09 10.88
N GLY A 904 -39.28 6.96 11.44
CA GLY A 904 -40.31 6.13 10.84
C GLY A 904 -40.89 6.77 9.57
N ASN A 905 -41.20 5.97 8.54
CA ASN A 905 -41.84 6.45 7.31
C ASN A 905 -43.24 5.84 7.02
N GLY A 906 -43.86 5.18 8.00
CA GLY A 906 -45.13 4.48 7.83
C GLY A 906 -45.00 2.98 8.14
N ALA A 907 -45.83 2.14 7.49
CA ALA A 907 -45.96 0.71 7.80
C ALA A 907 -44.67 -0.10 7.56
N ASP A 908 -43.80 0.35 6.65
CA ASP A 908 -42.65 -0.43 6.17
C ASP A 908 -41.34 -0.16 6.94
N GLN A 909 -41.20 0.98 7.63
CA GLN A 909 -40.03 1.31 8.46
C GLN A 909 -40.43 1.96 9.78
N ARG A 910 -40.14 1.26 10.90
CA ARG A 910 -40.38 1.74 12.27
C ARG A 910 -39.28 2.69 12.74
N GLU A 911 -39.69 3.73 13.47
CA GLU A 911 -38.79 4.61 14.21
C GLU A 911 -37.87 3.81 15.14
N LYS A 912 -36.59 4.19 15.21
CA LYS A 912 -35.62 3.57 16.12
C LYS A 912 -34.88 4.64 16.91
N THR A 913 -34.78 4.41 18.21
CA THR A 913 -34.02 5.23 19.15
C THR A 913 -33.00 4.37 19.88
N ASP A 914 -31.81 4.91 20.16
CA ASP A 914 -30.79 4.26 20.99
C ASP A 914 -30.44 5.20 22.17
N SER A 915 -29.80 4.68 23.23
CA SER A 915 -29.40 5.50 24.38
C SER A 915 -28.36 6.54 23.97
N ALA A 916 -28.48 7.76 24.51
CA ALA A 916 -27.45 8.78 24.36
C ALA A 916 -26.16 8.26 25.00
N SER A 917 -25.08 8.26 24.23
CA SER A 917 -23.78 7.72 24.62
C SER A 917 -22.67 8.44 23.86
N HIS A 918 -21.44 8.34 24.35
CA HIS A 918 -20.27 8.94 23.70
C HIS A 918 -20.13 8.51 22.22
N GLY A 919 -20.41 7.23 21.94
CA GLY A 919 -20.38 6.68 20.58
C GLY A 919 -21.58 7.06 19.71
N GLY A 920 -22.69 7.50 20.31
CA GLY A 920 -23.98 7.68 19.65
C GLY A 920 -24.11 8.91 18.76
N PHE A 921 -23.19 9.88 18.82
CA PHE A 921 -23.28 11.11 18.02
C PHE A 921 -23.33 10.85 16.52
N ASP A 922 -22.54 9.89 16.02
CA ASP A 922 -22.47 9.51 14.62
C ASP A 922 -23.77 8.83 14.13
N ASN A 923 -24.58 8.31 15.05
CA ASN A 923 -25.86 7.64 14.77
C ASN A 923 -27.06 8.55 15.02
N ASN A 924 -26.87 9.70 15.66
CA ASN A 924 -27.93 10.63 15.94
C ASN A 924 -28.28 11.40 14.66
N ILE A 925 -29.39 11.03 14.03
CA ILE A 925 -29.82 11.66 12.77
C ILE A 925 -30.08 13.16 12.95
N GLY A 926 -30.46 13.61 14.14
CA GLY A 926 -30.67 15.01 14.46
C GLY A 926 -29.37 15.81 14.46
N VAL A 927 -28.32 15.27 15.08
CA VAL A 927 -26.97 15.89 15.09
C VAL A 927 -26.40 15.94 13.67
N VAL A 928 -26.42 14.83 12.94
CA VAL A 928 -25.90 14.78 11.57
C VAL A 928 -26.71 15.69 10.62
N SER A 929 -28.05 15.74 10.78
CA SER A 929 -28.89 16.66 10.01
C SER A 929 -28.50 18.11 10.27
N LYS A 930 -28.41 18.51 11.54
CA LYS A 930 -28.06 19.87 11.95
C LYS A 930 -26.67 20.28 11.44
N THR A 931 -25.71 19.36 11.43
CA THR A 931 -24.38 19.60 10.86
C THR A 931 -24.45 19.84 9.35
N LEU A 932 -25.19 19.02 8.60
CA LEU A 932 -25.38 19.22 7.16
C LEU A 932 -26.14 20.52 6.85
N GLU A 933 -27.13 20.89 7.65
CA GLU A 933 -27.86 22.15 7.52
C GLU A 933 -26.93 23.36 7.77
N ARG A 934 -26.05 23.28 8.78
CA ARG A 934 -25.01 24.29 9.03
C ARG A 934 -24.00 24.39 7.87
N ILE A 935 -23.61 23.25 7.28
CA ILE A 935 -22.67 23.20 6.15
C ILE A 935 -23.29 23.79 4.88
N THR A 936 -24.54 23.42 4.58
CA THR A 936 -25.22 23.85 3.35
C THR A 936 -25.82 25.25 3.46
N GLY A 937 -26.13 25.71 4.67
CA GLY A 937 -26.84 26.96 4.93
C GLY A 937 -28.31 26.92 4.54
N ALA A 938 -28.87 25.73 4.31
CA ALA A 938 -30.24 25.52 3.82
C ALA A 938 -30.85 24.24 4.42
N LYS A 939 -32.16 24.05 4.18
CA LYS A 939 -32.84 22.79 4.48
C LYS A 939 -32.27 21.69 3.59
N LEU A 940 -32.15 20.47 4.13
CA LEU A 940 -31.60 19.32 3.43
C LEU A 940 -32.46 18.90 2.23
N ASP A 941 -31.81 18.73 1.07
CA ASP A 941 -32.40 18.14 -0.13
C ASP A 941 -32.67 16.64 0.08
N LEU A 942 -31.75 15.96 0.78
CA LEU A 942 -31.91 14.58 1.21
C LEU A 942 -31.88 14.53 2.75
N PRO A 943 -33.04 14.38 3.43
CA PRO A 943 -33.09 14.26 4.88
C PRO A 943 -32.28 13.06 5.38
N VAL A 944 -31.60 13.20 6.52
CA VAL A 944 -31.00 12.07 7.22
C VAL A 944 -32.11 11.30 7.92
N ASP A 945 -32.41 10.12 7.41
CA ASP A 945 -33.57 9.32 7.81
C ASP A 945 -33.18 8.00 8.50
N ASP A 946 -32.04 7.39 8.16
CA ASP A 946 -31.60 6.12 8.73
C ASP A 946 -30.07 6.08 8.95
N LEU A 947 -29.66 5.95 10.21
CA LEU A 947 -28.29 5.69 10.64
C LEU A 947 -28.22 4.46 11.58
N VAL A 948 -29.07 3.45 11.35
CA VAL A 948 -29.10 2.21 12.16
C VAL A 948 -28.14 1.16 11.63
N GLY A 949 -27.34 0.55 12.51
CA GLY A 949 -26.47 -0.59 12.16
C GLY A 949 -24.97 -0.30 12.30
N PHE A 950 -24.63 0.80 12.96
CA PHE A 950 -23.28 1.24 13.32
C PHE A 950 -23.29 1.71 14.76
#